data_AF-A0A1G0ZRX3-F1
#
_entry.id   AF-A0A1G0ZRX3-F1
#
_cell.length_a   1.000
_cell.length_b   1.000
_cell.length_c   1.000
_cell.angle_alpha   90.00
_cell.angle_beta   90.00
_cell.angle_gamma   90.00
#
_symmetry.space_group_name_H-M   'P 1'
#
loop_
_entity.id
_entity.type
_entity.pdbx_description
1 polymer ?
#
loop_
_entity_poly.entity_id
_entity_poly.type
_entity_poly.pdbx_seq_one_letter_code
_entity_poly.pdbx_strand_id
1 'polypeptide(L)'
;MKRPFSSIIVYLALSAATLYAQDQAAKATLILKTESFKHYIDSFNQNDRELYSQCIPNSKAWSFLKDNMPMLDCPDREIEEIYYFRWWTYRKHIKETPDGFVISEFLPKVGWAGRHNTINCAAGHHIREGRWLVDQKFMNDYTTFWLRKGGAVRSYSFWIADSVWQRYCVTGDNKEALDLLPDLVRNYEAWEKERLDPNGLYWQVDGKDGMECSISGSGYRATINTYMHGDAIAISRIAEMAGKQNLAKEYKDKAAKIKLLVQEKLWDNSAHFFKVLPKGENKKLSDARELHGLTPWYCNLPDADKSVAWKQLMDPQGFYAPFGPTTAEQRHPKFELSYKGHECQWNGPSWPYSTAITLTGLANLLNNYSQEFVGKKDYMDILKLYTKSHRFKLDDGRVVPWIDENLNPINGDWISRTRLKNWKNGTWDAGKGGEERGKDYNHSTYCDLIINGLIGLRPRADETVEVNPLVPDGTWDYFCLDRIPYHGHILTILYDRNGERYGKGKGLKIFADGKEIAGSANLARLTGSLPGSQHSIQPCAAETSAGWKKHEGNPVMGGKYGTCFDISVLRDNGKYRMWLSWRPKKSIAIVESEDGIKWSEPPQIVLGPRAETGWEDDMNRPVVLKRTDGYHMWYTGQAKGQSRIGYATSPDGVNWQRMSDKPVLSPEKSWEKVAVMCPHVIWDDEAMIFKMWYSGGEQYEPNAIGYATSKDGLTWVKYENNPVFSGNKSLEWEQERATACQVEKCGGWYLMFYIGFKGIHKAQIGVARSKDGITNWERHPSNPIIKPGKDKWDHDACYKPYAIFDGKKWLLWYNGRNKTLEQIGVVFHDGEDLGF
;
A
#
# COMPACT_ATOMS: atom_id res chain seq x y z
N MET A 1 -37.31 -51.16 -8.28
CA MET A 1 -36.44 -50.08 -7.76
C MET A 1 -35.02 -50.27 -8.29
N LYS A 2 -34.65 -49.58 -9.38
CA LYS A 2 -33.27 -49.46 -9.88
C LYS A 2 -32.86 -48.00 -9.72
N ARG A 3 -31.82 -47.71 -8.92
CA ARG A 3 -31.26 -46.36 -8.72
C ARG A 3 -30.28 -46.03 -9.87
N PRO A 4 -30.18 -44.78 -10.35
CA PRO A 4 -29.28 -44.43 -11.43
C PRO A 4 -27.89 -44.03 -10.87
N PHE A 5 -26.87 -44.83 -11.16
CA PHE A 5 -25.45 -44.52 -10.90
C PHE A 5 -24.81 -43.62 -11.97
N SER A 6 -25.56 -43.25 -13.02
CA SER A 6 -25.02 -42.62 -14.23
C SER A 6 -24.83 -41.11 -14.13
N SER A 7 -25.54 -40.42 -13.23
CA SER A 7 -25.52 -38.95 -13.16
C SER A 7 -24.27 -38.39 -12.46
N ILE A 8 -23.67 -39.13 -11.52
CA ILE A 8 -22.49 -38.68 -10.76
C ILE A 8 -21.21 -38.73 -11.61
N ILE A 9 -21.10 -39.72 -12.49
CA ILE A 9 -19.93 -39.90 -13.37
C ILE A 9 -19.89 -38.81 -14.45
N VAL A 10 -21.06 -38.40 -14.97
CA VAL A 10 -21.15 -37.33 -15.98
C VAL A 10 -20.80 -35.96 -15.39
N TYR A 11 -21.21 -35.67 -14.15
CA TYR A 11 -20.83 -34.41 -13.47
C TYR A 11 -19.33 -34.33 -13.16
N LEU A 12 -18.72 -35.44 -12.73
CA LEU A 12 -17.27 -35.51 -12.49
C LEU A 12 -16.47 -35.37 -13.80
N ALA A 13 -16.89 -36.03 -14.87
CA ALA A 13 -16.25 -35.94 -16.18
C ALA A 13 -16.37 -34.53 -16.81
N LEU A 14 -17.55 -33.89 -16.69
CA LEU A 14 -17.71 -32.50 -17.14
C LEU A 14 -16.84 -31.54 -16.33
N SER A 15 -16.76 -31.67 -15.00
CA SER A 15 -15.91 -30.82 -14.16
C SER A 15 -14.42 -30.98 -14.47
N ALA A 16 -13.96 -32.20 -14.76
CA ALA A 16 -12.57 -32.47 -15.13
C ALA A 16 -12.24 -31.90 -16.52
N ALA A 17 -13.19 -31.93 -17.46
CA ALA A 17 -13.02 -31.34 -18.78
C ALA A 17 -12.98 -29.80 -18.75
N THR A 18 -13.78 -29.15 -17.90
CA THR A 18 -13.71 -27.67 -17.71
C THR A 18 -12.43 -27.24 -17.00
N LEU A 19 -11.99 -27.97 -15.96
CA LEU A 19 -10.70 -27.73 -15.30
C LEU A 19 -9.52 -27.90 -16.27
N TYR A 20 -9.56 -28.93 -17.12
CA TYR A 20 -8.55 -29.16 -18.15
C TYR A 20 -8.54 -28.05 -19.21
N ALA A 21 -9.72 -27.57 -19.64
CA ALA A 21 -9.83 -26.46 -20.59
C ALA A 21 -9.35 -25.12 -20.01
N GLN A 22 -9.59 -24.85 -18.72
CA GLN A 22 -9.07 -23.67 -18.02
C GLN A 22 -7.54 -23.72 -17.85
N ASP A 23 -6.97 -24.88 -17.51
CA ASP A 23 -5.50 -25.07 -17.41
C ASP A 23 -4.81 -24.91 -18.78
N GLN A 24 -5.43 -25.38 -19.87
CA GLN A 24 -4.92 -25.16 -21.23
C GLN A 24 -5.02 -23.69 -21.67
N ALA A 25 -6.11 -22.99 -21.31
CA ALA A 25 -6.26 -21.57 -21.60
C ALA A 25 -5.25 -20.71 -20.81
N ALA A 26 -5.01 -21.02 -19.54
CA ALA A 26 -4.01 -20.34 -18.70
C ALA A 26 -2.57 -20.58 -19.20
N LYS A 27 -2.28 -21.78 -19.74
CA LYS A 27 -0.99 -22.08 -20.41
C LYS A 27 -0.84 -21.35 -21.74
N ALA A 28 -1.93 -21.10 -22.46
CA ALA A 28 -1.91 -20.35 -23.72
C ALA A 28 -1.70 -18.83 -23.56
N THR A 29 -1.86 -18.30 -22.33
CA THR A 29 -1.67 -16.87 -22.02
C THR A 29 -0.27 -16.49 -21.53
N LEU A 30 0.59 -17.46 -21.22
CA LEU A 30 1.96 -17.20 -20.75
C LEU A 30 2.83 -16.62 -21.87
N ILE A 31 3.68 -15.66 -21.52
CA ILE A 31 4.68 -15.06 -22.40
C ILE A 31 5.95 -15.92 -22.41
N LEU A 32 6.37 -16.40 -21.24
CA LEU A 32 7.56 -17.22 -21.10
C LEU A 32 7.26 -18.67 -21.46
N LYS A 33 8.11 -19.25 -22.32
CA LYS A 33 8.05 -20.67 -22.66
C LYS A 33 8.64 -21.48 -21.51
N THR A 34 7.77 -22.14 -20.73
CA THR A 34 8.16 -22.84 -19.50
C THR A 34 9.35 -23.79 -19.69
N GLU A 35 9.34 -24.63 -20.72
CA GLU A 35 10.43 -25.61 -20.97
C GLU A 35 11.79 -24.99 -21.25
N SER A 36 11.87 -23.70 -21.64
CA SER A 36 13.15 -23.01 -21.84
C SER A 36 13.98 -22.91 -20.56
N PHE A 37 13.38 -23.01 -19.38
CA PHE A 37 14.03 -22.86 -18.07
C PHE A 37 14.36 -24.19 -17.39
N LYS A 38 13.99 -25.33 -18.01
CA LYS A 38 14.27 -26.67 -17.47
C LYS A 38 15.77 -26.90 -17.24
N HIS A 39 16.61 -26.31 -18.08
CA HIS A 39 18.06 -26.47 -18.04
C HIS A 39 18.69 -26.08 -16.69
N TYR A 40 18.13 -25.09 -15.99
CA TYR A 40 18.57 -24.74 -14.63
C TYR A 40 18.39 -25.91 -13.67
N ILE A 41 17.18 -26.49 -13.66
CA ILE A 41 16.84 -27.60 -12.77
C ILE A 41 17.64 -28.87 -13.11
N ASP A 42 17.86 -29.14 -14.40
CA ASP A 42 18.71 -30.25 -14.84
C ASP A 42 20.16 -30.06 -14.37
N SER A 43 20.70 -28.84 -14.50
CA SER A 43 22.04 -28.50 -14.02
C SER A 43 22.17 -28.67 -12.51
N PHE A 44 21.22 -28.17 -11.72
CA PHE A 44 21.25 -28.32 -10.27
C PHE A 44 21.19 -29.79 -9.87
N ASN A 45 20.29 -30.56 -10.48
CA ASN A 45 20.17 -32.00 -10.22
C ASN A 45 21.46 -32.77 -10.58
N GLN A 46 22.14 -32.42 -11.67
CA GLN A 46 23.39 -33.06 -12.09
C GLN A 46 24.55 -32.74 -11.15
N ASN A 47 24.56 -31.55 -10.56
CA ASN A 47 25.63 -31.06 -9.69
C ASN A 47 25.34 -31.25 -8.19
N ASP A 48 24.16 -31.77 -7.83
CA ASP A 48 23.76 -31.99 -6.45
C ASP A 48 24.06 -33.41 -5.96
N ARG A 49 24.56 -33.52 -4.73
CA ARG A 49 24.51 -34.76 -3.94
C ARG A 49 23.30 -34.67 -3.03
N GLU A 50 22.20 -35.30 -3.44
CA GLU A 50 20.93 -35.30 -2.69
C GLU A 50 21.05 -36.14 -1.40
N LEU A 51 21.63 -35.56 -0.35
CA LEU A 51 21.87 -36.20 0.95
C LEU A 51 20.58 -36.54 1.69
N TYR A 52 19.61 -35.62 1.62
CA TYR A 52 18.37 -35.68 2.37
C TYR A 52 17.20 -35.42 1.41
N SER A 53 16.48 -36.48 1.05
CA SER A 53 15.28 -36.38 0.22
C SER A 53 14.02 -36.36 1.08
N GLN A 54 13.05 -35.53 0.70
CA GLN A 54 11.69 -35.52 1.26
C GLN A 54 10.68 -36.03 0.22
N CYS A 55 9.43 -35.54 0.23
CA CYS A 55 8.36 -36.10 -0.61
C CYS A 55 8.51 -35.76 -2.11
N ILE A 56 9.31 -34.75 -2.45
CA ILE A 56 9.64 -34.39 -3.83
C ILE A 56 11.16 -34.58 -3.98
N PRO A 57 11.67 -35.68 -4.56
CA PRO A 57 13.10 -35.95 -4.82
C PRO A 57 13.59 -35.30 -6.14
N ASN A 58 14.92 -35.11 -6.32
CA ASN A 58 15.48 -34.28 -7.42
C ASN A 58 14.99 -34.71 -8.80
N SER A 59 14.79 -36.02 -8.99
CA SER A 59 14.20 -36.63 -10.18
C SER A 59 12.79 -36.10 -10.54
N LYS A 60 12.07 -35.50 -9.58
CA LYS A 60 10.74 -34.89 -9.76
C LYS A 60 10.75 -33.35 -9.64
N ALA A 61 11.91 -32.72 -9.50
CA ALA A 61 12.01 -31.29 -9.27
C ALA A 61 11.36 -30.47 -10.40
N TRP A 62 11.73 -30.73 -11.66
CA TRP A 62 11.15 -29.99 -12.79
C TRP A 62 9.64 -30.22 -12.93
N SER A 63 9.19 -31.47 -12.81
CA SER A 63 7.76 -31.79 -12.92
C SER A 63 6.92 -31.08 -11.87
N PHE A 64 7.47 -30.81 -10.68
CA PHE A 64 6.78 -30.05 -9.66
C PHE A 64 6.86 -28.55 -9.90
N LEU A 65 8.07 -28.03 -10.13
CA LEU A 65 8.35 -26.61 -10.19
C LEU A 65 7.69 -25.94 -11.38
N LYS A 66 7.71 -26.57 -12.56
CA LYS A 66 7.10 -26.01 -13.78
C LYS A 66 5.62 -25.68 -13.63
N ASP A 67 4.93 -26.32 -12.68
CA ASP A 67 3.51 -26.13 -12.40
C ASP A 67 3.26 -25.24 -11.17
N ASN A 68 4.27 -24.98 -10.35
CA ASN A 68 4.09 -24.32 -9.04
C ASN A 68 4.85 -23.01 -8.86
N MET A 69 5.90 -22.71 -9.62
CA MET A 69 6.67 -21.47 -9.43
C MET A 69 6.32 -20.39 -10.47
N PRO A 70 6.33 -19.10 -10.09
CA PRO A 70 6.44 -18.02 -11.06
C PRO A 70 7.78 -18.11 -11.81
N MET A 71 7.83 -17.58 -13.03
CA MET A 71 8.97 -17.71 -13.93
C MET A 71 9.60 -16.36 -14.20
N LEU A 72 10.94 -16.30 -14.19
CA LEU A 72 11.70 -15.07 -14.40
C LEU A 72 12.60 -15.19 -15.64
N ASP A 73 12.57 -14.17 -16.49
CA ASP A 73 13.59 -13.89 -17.51
C ASP A 73 14.14 -12.48 -17.30
N CYS A 74 15.46 -12.35 -17.17
CA CYS A 74 16.13 -11.06 -16.99
C CYS A 74 17.55 -11.05 -17.60
N PRO A 75 18.19 -9.89 -17.77
CA PRO A 75 19.53 -9.80 -18.34
C PRO A 75 20.63 -10.18 -17.34
N ASP A 76 20.34 -10.17 -16.04
CA ASP A 76 21.31 -10.56 -15.00
C ASP A 76 21.24 -12.08 -14.74
N ARG A 77 22.13 -12.82 -15.39
CA ARG A 77 22.11 -14.30 -15.37
C ARG A 77 22.40 -14.90 -14.00
N GLU A 78 23.10 -14.20 -13.11
CA GLU A 78 23.29 -14.68 -11.73
C GLU A 78 21.99 -14.57 -10.94
N ILE A 79 21.24 -13.45 -11.08
CA ILE A 79 19.93 -13.31 -10.44
C ILE A 79 18.95 -14.36 -10.99
N GLU A 80 18.93 -14.57 -12.31
CA GLU A 80 18.08 -15.57 -12.94
C GLU A 80 18.41 -16.99 -12.44
N GLU A 81 19.69 -17.39 -12.42
CA GLU A 81 20.12 -18.70 -11.92
C GLU A 81 19.73 -18.91 -10.45
N ILE A 82 20.01 -17.93 -9.59
CA ILE A 82 19.70 -18.04 -8.16
C ILE A 82 18.19 -18.01 -7.90
N TYR A 83 17.39 -17.31 -8.70
CA TYR A 83 15.94 -17.38 -8.63
C TYR A 83 15.42 -18.82 -8.81
N TYR A 84 15.89 -19.52 -9.84
CA TYR A 84 15.51 -20.92 -10.07
C TYR A 84 16.12 -21.87 -9.03
N PHE A 85 17.36 -21.63 -8.59
CA PHE A 85 17.99 -22.41 -7.52
C PHE A 85 17.20 -22.33 -6.22
N ARG A 86 16.69 -21.14 -5.87
CA ARG A 86 15.95 -20.90 -4.62
C ARG A 86 14.56 -21.53 -4.62
N TRP A 87 13.89 -21.60 -5.76
CA TRP A 87 12.70 -22.44 -5.89
C TRP A 87 13.02 -23.93 -5.79
N TRP A 88 14.12 -24.37 -6.41
CA TRP A 88 14.57 -25.75 -6.35
C TRP A 88 14.94 -26.21 -4.93
N THR A 89 15.60 -25.37 -4.14
CA THR A 89 15.85 -25.66 -2.72
C THR A 89 14.57 -25.61 -1.90
N TYR A 90 13.73 -24.56 -2.02
CA TYR A 90 12.48 -24.45 -1.26
C TYR A 90 11.61 -25.71 -1.38
N ARG A 91 11.48 -26.27 -2.58
CA ARG A 91 10.70 -27.51 -2.82
C ARG A 91 11.26 -28.73 -2.06
N LYS A 92 12.56 -28.81 -1.77
CA LYS A 92 13.14 -29.89 -0.94
C LYS A 92 12.59 -29.86 0.50
N HIS A 93 12.13 -28.69 0.96
CA HIS A 93 11.62 -28.49 2.31
C HIS A 93 10.13 -28.78 2.46
N ILE A 94 9.40 -28.99 1.36
CA ILE A 94 8.02 -29.44 1.40
C ILE A 94 8.00 -30.88 1.89
N LYS A 95 7.27 -31.12 2.98
CA LYS A 95 7.18 -32.41 3.64
C LYS A 95 5.73 -32.79 3.86
N GLU A 96 5.35 -33.96 3.38
CA GLU A 96 4.04 -34.55 3.70
C GLU A 96 4.08 -35.21 5.08
N THR A 97 3.05 -34.96 5.91
CA THR A 97 2.94 -35.50 7.26
C THR A 97 1.50 -35.94 7.55
N PRO A 98 1.24 -36.72 8.60
CA PRO A 98 -0.11 -37.03 9.05
C PRO A 98 -0.97 -35.80 9.42
N ASP A 99 -0.34 -34.64 9.67
CA ASP A 99 -1.02 -33.38 10.00
C ASP A 99 -1.13 -32.42 8.81
N GLY A 100 -0.89 -32.91 7.58
CA GLY A 100 -0.82 -32.10 6.36
C GLY A 100 0.60 -31.78 5.93
N PHE A 101 0.77 -30.93 4.93
CA PHE A 101 2.08 -30.45 4.51
C PHE A 101 2.70 -29.48 5.52
N VAL A 102 4.02 -29.62 5.73
CA VAL A 102 4.83 -28.66 6.47
C VAL A 102 6.07 -28.25 5.67
N ILE A 103 6.64 -27.11 6.02
CA ILE A 103 7.91 -26.64 5.48
C ILE A 103 9.00 -26.76 6.56
N SER A 104 9.98 -27.61 6.31
CA SER A 104 11.16 -27.75 7.20
C SER A 104 12.16 -26.60 7.04
N GLU A 105 12.96 -26.35 8.07
CA GLU A 105 14.08 -25.38 8.05
C GLU A 105 15.40 -26.09 7.69
N PHE A 106 15.75 -27.13 8.46
CA PHE A 106 16.80 -28.10 8.14
C PHE A 106 16.20 -29.33 7.45
N LEU A 107 16.88 -29.84 6.42
CA LEU A 107 16.54 -31.12 5.81
C LEU A 107 16.85 -32.32 6.73
N PRO A 108 18.05 -32.43 7.34
CA PRO A 108 18.28 -33.48 8.32
C PRO A 108 17.50 -33.23 9.60
N LYS A 109 17.28 -34.29 10.37
CA LYS A 109 16.69 -34.20 11.70
C LYS A 109 17.67 -33.51 12.64
N VAL A 110 17.24 -32.45 13.31
CA VAL A 110 18.03 -31.75 14.34
C VAL A 110 17.39 -31.86 15.72
N GLY A 111 18.20 -31.84 16.77
CA GLY A 111 17.76 -32.16 18.14
C GLY A 111 16.82 -31.12 18.78
N TRP A 112 16.80 -29.89 18.25
CA TRP A 112 15.97 -28.79 18.74
C TRP A 112 14.70 -28.57 17.92
N ALA A 113 14.48 -29.33 16.85
CA ALA A 113 13.28 -29.21 16.04
C ALA A 113 12.06 -29.75 16.79
N GLY A 114 10.89 -29.15 16.51
CA GLY A 114 9.61 -29.61 17.02
C GLY A 114 9.07 -30.81 16.26
N ARG A 115 7.75 -31.01 16.38
CA ARG A 115 6.99 -32.02 15.65
C ARG A 115 7.32 -31.96 14.14
N HIS A 116 7.43 -33.12 13.50
CA HIS A 116 7.74 -33.25 12.07
C HIS A 116 9.05 -32.63 11.59
N ASN A 117 9.99 -32.30 12.49
CA ASN A 117 11.23 -31.56 12.19
C ASN A 117 10.98 -30.09 11.79
N THR A 118 9.89 -29.48 12.26
CA THR A 118 9.61 -28.06 12.01
C THR A 118 10.23 -27.16 13.07
N ILE A 119 10.73 -26.00 12.64
CA ILE A 119 11.28 -24.95 13.51
C ILE A 119 10.58 -23.65 13.14
N ASN A 120 10.13 -22.88 14.14
CA ASN A 120 9.32 -21.69 13.89
C ASN A 120 10.15 -20.41 13.63
N CYS A 121 11.49 -20.49 13.74
CA CYS A 121 12.40 -19.36 13.57
C CYS A 121 12.20 -18.65 12.23
N ALA A 122 12.36 -19.36 11.11
CA ALA A 122 12.12 -18.80 9.77
C ALA A 122 10.71 -19.07 9.22
N ALA A 123 9.75 -19.51 10.03
CA ALA A 123 8.43 -19.86 9.51
C ALA A 123 7.70 -18.67 8.83
N GLY A 124 7.95 -17.44 9.28
CA GLY A 124 7.47 -16.24 8.56
C GLY A 124 8.10 -16.07 7.18
N HIS A 125 9.41 -16.35 7.04
CA HIS A 125 10.07 -16.40 5.73
C HIS A 125 9.52 -17.51 4.84
N HIS A 126 9.25 -18.70 5.40
CA HIS A 126 8.71 -19.82 4.64
C HIS A 126 7.35 -19.47 4.02
N ILE A 127 6.49 -18.78 4.78
CA ILE A 127 5.18 -18.32 4.30
C ILE A 127 5.34 -17.20 3.26
N ARG A 128 6.26 -16.25 3.49
CA ARG A 128 6.55 -15.14 2.57
C ARG A 128 7.09 -15.60 1.21
N GLU A 129 7.93 -16.64 1.20
CA GLU A 129 8.42 -17.25 -0.05
C GLU A 129 7.32 -18.14 -0.68
N GLY A 130 6.69 -19.00 0.13
CA GLY A 130 5.72 -20.00 -0.32
C GLY A 130 4.36 -19.45 -0.78
N ARG A 131 4.00 -18.22 -0.40
CA ARG A 131 2.74 -17.57 -0.86
C ARG A 131 2.65 -17.43 -2.38
N TRP A 132 3.78 -17.48 -3.08
CA TRP A 132 3.86 -17.38 -4.53
C TRP A 132 3.72 -18.74 -5.25
N LEU A 133 3.62 -19.84 -4.52
CA LEU A 133 3.34 -21.14 -5.12
C LEU A 133 1.93 -21.15 -5.73
N VAL A 134 1.74 -21.80 -6.87
CA VAL A 134 0.42 -21.92 -7.50
C VAL A 134 -0.51 -22.77 -6.63
N ASP A 135 -0.08 -23.96 -6.18
CA ASP A 135 -0.87 -24.79 -5.29
C ASP A 135 -0.83 -24.27 -3.84
N GLN A 136 -1.96 -23.72 -3.42
CA GLN A 136 -2.13 -23.12 -2.10
C GLN A 136 -2.24 -24.14 -0.96
N LYS A 137 -2.40 -25.44 -1.25
CA LYS A 137 -2.51 -26.50 -0.24
C LYS A 137 -1.31 -26.52 0.70
N PHE A 138 -0.10 -26.33 0.18
CA PHE A 138 1.13 -26.38 0.99
C PHE A 138 1.12 -25.34 2.11
N MET A 139 0.73 -24.11 1.79
CA MET A 139 0.67 -23.04 2.78
C MET A 139 -0.56 -23.16 3.69
N ASN A 140 -1.71 -23.61 3.17
CA ASN A 140 -2.91 -23.85 3.96
C ASN A 140 -2.68 -24.86 5.10
N ASP A 141 -2.03 -25.99 4.77
CA ASP A 141 -1.71 -27.00 5.76
C ASP A 141 -0.68 -26.47 6.76
N TYR A 142 0.33 -25.73 6.29
CA TYR A 142 1.44 -25.27 7.11
C TYR A 142 1.07 -24.19 8.13
N THR A 143 0.27 -23.18 7.75
CA THR A 143 -0.29 -22.17 8.67
C THR A 143 -1.19 -22.82 9.72
N THR A 144 -2.05 -23.74 9.30
CA THR A 144 -2.93 -24.52 10.19
C THR A 144 -2.12 -25.39 11.15
N PHE A 145 -1.05 -26.01 10.66
CA PHE A 145 -0.18 -26.87 11.47
C PHE A 145 0.38 -26.11 12.68
N TRP A 146 0.92 -24.91 12.45
CA TRP A 146 1.52 -24.10 13.51
C TRP A 146 0.53 -23.82 14.65
N LEU A 147 -0.69 -23.42 14.31
CA LEU A 147 -1.64 -22.92 15.28
C LEU A 147 -2.54 -24.00 15.89
N ARG A 148 -2.75 -25.13 15.18
CA ARG A 148 -3.76 -26.14 15.54
C ARG A 148 -3.27 -27.59 15.58
N LYS A 149 -2.06 -27.90 15.09
CA LYS A 149 -1.54 -29.29 15.00
C LYS A 149 -0.26 -29.53 15.80
N GLY A 150 0.01 -28.67 16.78
CA GLY A 150 1.12 -28.84 17.72
C GLY A 150 2.46 -28.33 17.20
N GLY A 151 2.46 -27.32 16.34
CA GLY A 151 3.67 -26.56 16.02
C GLY A 151 4.21 -25.84 17.27
N ALA A 152 5.52 -25.84 17.44
CA ALA A 152 6.20 -25.22 18.58
C ALA A 152 6.31 -23.69 18.43
N VAL A 153 5.18 -22.97 18.52
CA VAL A 153 5.10 -21.53 18.20
C VAL A 153 5.91 -20.62 19.14
N ARG A 154 6.40 -21.11 20.29
CA ARG A 154 7.17 -20.36 21.29
C ARG A 154 8.67 -20.65 21.31
N SER A 155 9.17 -21.51 20.43
CA SER A 155 10.60 -21.85 20.42
C SER A 155 11.47 -20.67 19.99
N TYR A 156 10.98 -19.88 19.05
CA TYR A 156 11.61 -18.65 18.54
C TYR A 156 10.56 -17.53 18.34
N SER A 157 11.02 -16.29 18.19
CA SER A 157 10.18 -15.16 17.76
C SER A 157 9.43 -15.49 16.46
N PHE A 158 8.16 -15.06 16.35
CA PHE A 158 7.25 -15.61 15.34
C PHE A 158 6.14 -14.63 14.93
N TRP A 159 6.28 -13.98 13.77
CA TRP A 159 5.34 -12.99 13.20
C TRP A 159 4.28 -13.64 12.28
N ILE A 160 3.57 -14.63 12.80
CA ILE A 160 2.66 -15.44 11.96
C ILE A 160 1.43 -14.66 11.49
N ALA A 161 0.89 -13.74 12.28
CA ALA A 161 -0.31 -13.00 11.86
C ALA A 161 0.00 -12.07 10.68
N ASP A 162 1.14 -11.36 10.73
CA ASP A 162 1.64 -10.59 9.59
C ASP A 162 1.87 -11.49 8.36
N SER A 163 2.47 -12.67 8.54
CA SER A 163 2.72 -13.60 7.43
C SER A 163 1.41 -14.11 6.79
N VAL A 164 0.40 -14.43 7.59
CA VAL A 164 -0.95 -14.83 7.12
C VAL A 164 -1.63 -13.68 6.37
N TRP A 165 -1.57 -12.45 6.90
CA TRP A 165 -2.11 -11.28 6.21
C TRP A 165 -1.42 -11.03 4.86
N GLN A 166 -0.10 -11.15 4.81
CA GLN A 166 0.70 -10.93 3.61
C GLN A 166 0.48 -12.03 2.57
N ARG A 167 0.16 -13.25 2.99
CA ARG A 167 -0.31 -14.30 2.10
C ARG A 167 -1.72 -14.01 1.55
N TYR A 168 -2.63 -13.54 2.40
CA TYR A 168 -3.95 -13.09 1.96
C TYR A 168 -3.85 -12.01 0.87
N CYS A 169 -2.96 -11.03 1.03
CA CYS A 169 -2.73 -9.99 0.00
C CYS A 169 -2.21 -10.53 -1.35
N VAL A 170 -1.71 -11.76 -1.42
CA VAL A 170 -1.33 -12.42 -2.68
C VAL A 170 -2.46 -13.30 -3.19
N THR A 171 -3.10 -14.06 -2.31
CA THR A 171 -4.07 -15.07 -2.72
C THR A 171 -5.47 -14.52 -2.98
N GLY A 172 -5.85 -13.39 -2.35
CA GLY A 172 -7.22 -12.89 -2.32
C GLY A 172 -8.19 -13.76 -1.51
N ASP A 173 -7.78 -14.93 -1.03
CA ASP A 173 -8.62 -15.85 -0.26
C ASP A 173 -8.59 -15.50 1.23
N ASN A 174 -9.62 -14.81 1.70
CA ASN A 174 -9.72 -14.39 3.10
C ASN A 174 -10.16 -15.50 4.07
N LYS A 175 -10.59 -16.67 3.58
CA LYS A 175 -11.22 -17.70 4.42
C LYS A 175 -10.30 -18.16 5.53
N GLU A 176 -9.04 -18.46 5.19
CA GLU A 176 -8.06 -18.91 6.18
C GLU A 176 -7.75 -17.81 7.20
N ALA A 177 -7.50 -16.58 6.76
CA ALA A 177 -7.18 -15.48 7.65
C ALA A 177 -8.32 -15.23 8.66
N LEU A 178 -9.58 -15.26 8.19
CA LEU A 178 -10.77 -15.12 9.02
C LEU A 178 -10.94 -16.30 9.99
N ASP A 179 -10.74 -17.52 9.51
CA ASP A 179 -10.85 -18.74 10.32
C ASP A 179 -9.78 -18.80 11.41
N LEU A 180 -8.54 -18.41 11.11
CA LEU A 180 -7.43 -18.39 12.05
C LEU A 180 -7.43 -17.18 13.00
N LEU A 181 -8.27 -16.16 12.79
CA LEU A 181 -8.27 -14.94 13.61
C LEU A 181 -8.30 -15.23 15.14
N PRO A 182 -9.14 -16.14 15.67
CA PRO A 182 -9.11 -16.46 17.09
C PRO A 182 -7.79 -17.10 17.54
N ASP A 183 -7.15 -17.91 16.70
CA ASP A 183 -5.86 -18.54 16.98
C ASP A 183 -4.71 -17.50 16.96
N LEU A 184 -4.75 -16.56 16.03
CA LEU A 184 -3.79 -15.45 15.93
C LEU A 184 -3.85 -14.56 17.17
N VAL A 185 -5.06 -14.21 17.62
CA VAL A 185 -5.30 -13.46 18.86
C VAL A 185 -4.73 -14.20 20.07
N ARG A 186 -5.05 -15.49 20.24
CA ARG A 186 -4.52 -16.30 21.36
C ARG A 186 -2.99 -16.39 21.34
N ASN A 187 -2.40 -16.56 20.16
CA ASN A 187 -0.94 -16.60 20.00
C ASN A 187 -0.27 -15.27 20.38
N TYR A 188 -0.90 -14.15 20.01
CA TYR A 188 -0.43 -12.81 20.37
C TYR A 188 -0.53 -12.56 21.87
N GLU A 189 -1.68 -12.86 22.49
CA GLU A 189 -1.89 -12.70 23.93
C GLU A 189 -0.94 -13.57 24.75
N ALA A 190 -0.57 -14.75 24.25
CA ALA A 190 0.44 -15.59 24.86
C ALA A 190 1.84 -14.94 24.82
N TRP A 191 2.21 -14.29 23.71
CA TRP A 191 3.44 -13.48 23.67
C TRP A 191 3.40 -12.31 24.65
N GLU A 192 2.27 -11.60 24.74
CA GLU A 192 2.08 -10.53 25.74
C GLU A 192 2.34 -11.06 27.15
N LYS A 193 1.71 -12.17 27.52
CA LYS A 193 1.86 -12.75 28.86
C LYS A 193 3.31 -13.16 29.18
N GLU A 194 4.06 -13.66 28.21
CA GLU A 194 5.41 -14.20 28.46
C GLU A 194 6.52 -13.15 28.31
N ARG A 195 6.34 -12.17 27.41
CA ARG A 195 7.44 -11.32 26.92
C ARG A 195 7.19 -9.83 27.03
N LEU A 196 5.98 -9.36 27.32
CA LEU A 196 5.72 -7.94 27.55
C LEU A 196 6.10 -7.56 28.98
N ASP A 197 7.07 -6.65 29.15
CA ASP A 197 7.42 -6.13 30.47
C ASP A 197 6.61 -4.85 30.79
N PRO A 198 6.53 -4.43 32.07
CA PRO A 198 5.78 -3.24 32.50
C PRO A 198 6.17 -1.93 31.82
N ASN A 199 7.37 -1.85 31.24
CA ASN A 199 7.81 -0.68 30.46
C ASN A 199 7.15 -0.58 29.07
N GLY A 200 6.33 -1.58 28.71
CA GLY A 200 5.55 -1.65 27.48
C GLY A 200 6.30 -2.23 26.27
N LEU A 201 7.57 -2.63 26.42
CA LEU A 201 8.34 -3.29 25.36
C LEU A 201 8.36 -4.80 25.57
N TYR A 202 8.46 -5.52 24.46
CA TYR A 202 8.73 -6.95 24.46
C TYR A 202 10.23 -7.21 24.62
N TRP A 203 10.60 -8.17 25.45
CA TRP A 203 11.98 -8.64 25.59
C TRP A 203 12.17 -10.02 24.97
N GLN A 204 13.37 -10.30 24.52
CA GLN A 204 13.72 -11.61 23.96
C GLN A 204 15.18 -11.98 24.23
N VAL A 205 15.41 -13.29 24.32
CA VAL A 205 16.77 -13.85 24.32
C VAL A 205 17.28 -13.86 22.88
N ASP A 206 18.48 -13.36 22.62
CA ASP A 206 19.04 -13.29 21.26
C ASP A 206 18.98 -14.63 20.50
N GLY A 207 19.35 -15.74 21.15
CA GLY A 207 19.23 -17.08 20.57
C GLY A 207 17.78 -17.50 20.28
N LYS A 208 16.78 -16.88 20.93
CA LYS A 208 15.34 -17.08 20.66
C LYS A 208 14.80 -16.16 19.56
N ASP A 209 15.58 -15.19 19.09
CA ASP A 209 15.38 -14.58 17.76
C ASP A 209 16.05 -15.38 16.65
N GLY A 210 16.71 -16.50 16.99
CA GLY A 210 17.60 -17.22 16.08
C GLY A 210 18.93 -16.51 15.86
N MET A 211 19.33 -15.61 16.77
CA MET A 211 20.46 -14.69 16.61
C MET A 211 21.50 -14.79 17.74
N GLU A 212 21.89 -16.00 18.11
CA GLU A 212 22.80 -16.25 19.24
C GLU A 212 24.22 -15.69 19.03
N CYS A 213 24.90 -15.38 20.14
CA CYS A 213 26.22 -14.74 20.11
C CYS A 213 26.19 -13.34 19.48
N SER A 214 25.03 -12.68 19.49
CA SER A 214 24.89 -11.26 19.14
C SER A 214 25.74 -10.39 20.08
N ILE A 215 26.31 -9.28 19.58
CA ILE A 215 27.14 -8.37 20.38
C ILE A 215 26.33 -7.76 21.52
N SER A 216 25.11 -7.34 21.22
CA SER A 216 24.24 -6.68 22.21
C SER A 216 23.53 -7.68 23.14
N GLY A 217 23.38 -8.92 22.70
CA GLY A 217 22.77 -10.00 23.47
C GLY A 217 21.26 -9.81 23.69
N SER A 218 20.79 -10.34 24.81
CA SER A 218 19.36 -10.40 25.16
C SER A 218 18.83 -9.06 25.72
N GLY A 219 17.56 -8.75 25.45
CA GLY A 219 16.94 -7.53 25.97
C GLY A 219 15.69 -7.12 25.20
N TYR A 220 15.35 -5.84 25.25
CA TYR A 220 14.34 -5.24 24.38
C TYR A 220 14.99 -4.98 23.01
N ARG A 221 14.70 -5.86 22.07
CA ARG A 221 15.34 -5.90 20.75
C ARG A 221 14.37 -5.36 19.69
N ALA A 222 14.92 -4.75 18.64
CA ALA A 222 14.13 -4.24 17.52
C ALA A 222 13.37 -5.36 16.79
N THR A 223 13.88 -6.58 16.82
CA THR A 223 13.28 -7.83 16.30
C THR A 223 11.86 -8.06 16.83
N ILE A 224 11.73 -8.62 18.05
CA ILE A 224 10.45 -9.05 18.62
C ILE A 224 9.43 -7.92 18.69
N ASN A 225 9.86 -6.68 18.97
CA ASN A 225 8.94 -5.55 19.00
C ASN A 225 8.37 -5.23 17.60
N THR A 226 9.18 -5.36 16.54
CA THR A 226 8.68 -5.21 15.17
C THR A 226 7.73 -6.33 14.78
N TYR A 227 8.03 -7.57 15.19
CA TYR A 227 7.18 -8.73 14.94
C TYR A 227 5.82 -8.60 15.61
N MET A 228 5.79 -8.19 16.88
CA MET A 228 4.55 -7.92 17.60
C MET A 228 3.80 -6.72 17.01
N HIS A 229 4.48 -5.66 16.57
CA HIS A 229 3.83 -4.58 15.84
C HIS A 229 3.16 -5.08 14.54
N GLY A 230 3.87 -5.87 13.74
CA GLY A 230 3.36 -6.44 12.49
C GLY A 230 2.15 -7.33 12.73
N ASP A 231 2.25 -8.25 13.69
CA ASP A 231 1.13 -9.13 14.06
C ASP A 231 -0.08 -8.35 14.55
N ALA A 232 0.14 -7.27 15.33
CA ALA A 232 -0.96 -6.44 15.80
C ALA A 232 -1.69 -5.71 14.66
N ILE A 233 -0.95 -5.15 13.70
CA ILE A 233 -1.56 -4.54 12.49
C ILE A 233 -2.33 -5.58 11.68
N ALA A 234 -1.77 -6.78 11.52
CA ALA A 234 -2.43 -7.85 10.78
C ALA A 234 -3.71 -8.33 11.46
N ILE A 235 -3.69 -8.60 12.77
CA ILE A 235 -4.87 -8.97 13.55
C ILE A 235 -5.92 -7.86 13.47
N SER A 236 -5.51 -6.60 13.55
CA SER A 236 -6.42 -5.46 13.42
C SER A 236 -7.17 -5.48 12.09
N ARG A 237 -6.45 -5.65 10.97
CA ARG A 237 -7.04 -5.70 9.61
C ARG A 237 -7.91 -6.93 9.39
N ILE A 238 -7.50 -8.10 9.89
CA ILE A 238 -8.30 -9.32 9.80
C ILE A 238 -9.58 -9.18 10.65
N ALA A 239 -9.50 -8.56 11.83
CA ALA A 239 -10.65 -8.28 12.67
C ALA A 239 -11.62 -7.28 12.02
N GLU A 240 -11.12 -6.24 11.35
CA GLU A 240 -11.92 -5.32 10.53
C GLU A 240 -12.68 -6.09 9.44
N MET A 241 -11.97 -6.96 8.70
CA MET A 241 -12.55 -7.84 7.67
C MET A 241 -13.60 -8.81 8.24
N ALA A 242 -13.40 -9.26 9.48
CA ALA A 242 -14.35 -10.11 10.21
C ALA A 242 -15.54 -9.35 10.84
N GLY A 243 -15.63 -8.03 10.66
CA GLY A 243 -16.66 -7.19 11.29
C GLY A 243 -16.48 -6.97 12.79
N LYS A 244 -15.32 -7.32 13.37
CA LYS A 244 -15.01 -7.22 14.81
C LYS A 244 -14.32 -5.90 15.16
N GLN A 245 -15.07 -4.80 15.04
CA GLN A 245 -14.51 -3.43 15.17
C GLN A 245 -13.79 -3.14 16.49
N ASN A 246 -14.30 -3.65 17.63
CA ASN A 246 -13.64 -3.46 18.93
C ASN A 246 -12.27 -4.14 18.99
N LEU A 247 -12.18 -5.38 18.50
CA LEU A 247 -10.94 -6.14 18.43
C LEU A 247 -9.96 -5.46 17.46
N ALA A 248 -10.46 -4.98 16.32
CA ALA A 248 -9.64 -4.25 15.37
C ALA A 248 -9.02 -2.99 15.98
N LYS A 249 -9.83 -2.21 16.72
CA LYS A 249 -9.37 -1.03 17.44
C LYS A 249 -8.32 -1.39 18.50
N GLU A 250 -8.57 -2.41 19.31
CA GLU A 250 -7.65 -2.85 20.37
C GLU A 250 -6.26 -3.14 19.79
N TYR A 251 -6.19 -3.94 18.74
CA TYR A 251 -4.92 -4.32 18.13
C TYR A 251 -4.25 -3.17 17.37
N LYS A 252 -5.03 -2.24 16.81
CA LYS A 252 -4.51 -0.99 16.25
C LYS A 252 -3.85 -0.12 17.32
N ASP A 253 -4.48 0.02 18.49
CA ASP A 253 -3.94 0.77 19.62
C ASP A 253 -2.67 0.09 20.16
N LYS A 254 -2.63 -1.25 20.25
CA LYS A 254 -1.43 -2.03 20.61
C LYS A 254 -0.27 -1.75 19.65
N ALA A 255 -0.52 -1.79 18.34
CA ALA A 255 0.50 -1.49 17.33
C ALA A 255 1.03 -0.05 17.48
N ALA A 256 0.14 0.93 17.63
CA ALA A 256 0.52 2.34 17.82
C ALA A 256 1.40 2.54 19.07
N LYS A 257 1.07 1.85 20.18
CA LYS A 257 1.87 1.88 21.41
C LYS A 257 3.26 1.27 21.19
N ILE A 258 3.37 0.14 20.51
CA ILE A 258 4.67 -0.48 20.20
C ILE A 258 5.51 0.46 19.34
N LYS A 259 4.92 1.04 18.28
CA LYS A 259 5.59 2.01 17.41
C LYS A 259 6.21 3.16 18.22
N LEU A 260 5.39 3.79 19.07
CA LEU A 260 5.84 4.88 19.94
C LEU A 260 7.03 4.44 20.81
N LEU A 261 6.89 3.33 21.54
CA LEU A 261 7.90 2.88 22.50
C LEU A 261 9.20 2.42 21.84
N VAL A 262 9.14 1.79 20.67
CA VAL A 262 10.35 1.42 19.90
C VAL A 262 11.11 2.68 19.51
N GLN A 263 10.42 3.71 19.01
CA GLN A 263 11.06 4.98 18.64
C GLN A 263 11.59 5.77 19.83
N GLU A 264 10.91 5.75 20.97
CA GLU A 264 11.34 6.50 22.15
C GLU A 264 12.49 5.82 22.91
N LYS A 265 12.43 4.49 23.03
CA LYS A 265 13.29 3.74 23.95
C LYS A 265 14.41 2.98 23.27
N LEU A 266 14.26 2.59 22.00
CA LEU A 266 15.28 1.82 21.26
C LEU A 266 16.07 2.67 20.26
N TRP A 267 15.62 3.89 19.96
CA TRP A 267 16.36 4.81 19.09
C TRP A 267 17.47 5.53 19.85
N ASP A 268 18.71 5.38 19.38
CA ASP A 268 19.86 6.14 19.85
C ASP A 268 19.99 7.43 19.02
N ASN A 269 19.71 8.58 19.64
CA ASN A 269 19.77 9.89 18.97
C ASN A 269 21.18 10.28 18.52
N SER A 270 22.23 9.82 19.20
CA SER A 270 23.62 10.12 18.84
C SER A 270 24.10 9.21 17.72
N ALA A 271 23.70 7.95 17.75
CA ALA A 271 24.06 6.99 16.73
C ALA A 271 23.15 7.02 15.49
N HIS A 272 22.00 7.68 15.59
CA HIS A 272 20.91 7.70 14.60
C HIS A 272 20.51 6.28 14.16
N PHE A 273 20.31 5.39 15.13
CA PHE A 273 20.09 3.97 14.86
C PHE A 273 19.28 3.28 15.98
N PHE A 274 18.48 2.26 15.63
CA PHE A 274 17.81 1.42 16.62
C PHE A 274 18.77 0.41 17.24
N LYS A 275 18.90 0.41 18.56
CA LYS A 275 19.81 -0.46 19.30
C LYS A 275 19.08 -1.23 20.39
N VAL A 276 19.68 -2.30 20.87
CA VAL A 276 19.12 -3.11 21.95
C VAL A 276 19.22 -2.36 23.27
N LEU A 277 18.12 -2.35 24.02
CA LEU A 277 18.12 -1.97 25.42
C LEU A 277 18.20 -3.24 26.28
N PRO A 278 19.28 -3.48 27.04
CA PRO A 278 19.35 -4.62 27.95
C PRO A 278 18.26 -4.58 29.01
N LYS A 279 17.80 -5.76 29.45
CA LYS A 279 16.81 -5.86 30.52
C LYS A 279 17.41 -5.48 31.89
N GLY A 280 16.57 -4.88 32.75
CA GLY A 280 16.94 -4.40 34.08
C GLY A 280 16.81 -2.88 34.24
N GLU A 281 16.86 -2.41 35.49
CA GLU A 281 16.75 -0.99 35.81
C GLU A 281 18.02 -0.21 35.42
N ASN A 282 17.85 1.07 35.06
CA ASN A 282 18.94 2.01 34.75
C ASN A 282 19.94 1.53 33.67
N LYS A 283 19.49 0.66 32.76
CA LYS A 283 20.29 0.22 31.61
C LYS A 283 20.29 1.28 30.52
N LYS A 284 21.44 1.41 29.85
CA LYS A 284 21.61 2.21 28.64
C LYS A 284 21.51 1.31 27.42
N LEU A 285 21.20 1.89 26.26
CA LEU A 285 21.31 1.19 24.99
C LEU A 285 22.70 0.59 24.83
N SER A 286 22.76 -0.60 24.21
CA SER A 286 24.03 -1.19 23.77
C SER A 286 24.77 -0.19 22.88
N ASP A 287 26.10 -0.22 22.95
CA ASP A 287 26.98 0.57 22.10
C ASP A 287 26.95 0.12 20.63
N ALA A 288 26.60 -1.15 20.36
CA ALA A 288 26.62 -1.74 19.02
C ALA A 288 25.38 -1.39 18.17
N ARG A 289 25.63 -1.06 16.89
CA ARG A 289 24.66 -1.20 15.81
C ARG A 289 24.74 -2.62 15.26
N GLU A 290 23.62 -3.30 15.28
CA GLU A 290 23.45 -4.60 14.64
C GLU A 290 22.39 -4.49 13.55
N LEU A 291 22.51 -5.29 12.50
CA LEU A 291 21.70 -5.19 11.29
C LEU A 291 20.20 -5.28 11.58
N HIS A 292 19.82 -6.01 12.63
CA HIS A 292 18.42 -6.11 13.07
C HIS A 292 17.82 -4.77 13.54
N GLY A 293 18.62 -3.74 13.78
CA GLY A 293 18.13 -2.36 13.97
C GLY A 293 17.44 -1.79 12.72
N LEU A 294 17.60 -2.40 11.54
CA LEU A 294 16.84 -2.10 10.33
C LEU A 294 15.55 -2.94 10.18
N THR A 295 15.31 -3.90 11.08
CA THR A 295 14.09 -4.73 11.09
C THR A 295 12.79 -3.90 11.15
N PRO A 296 12.68 -2.78 11.90
CA PRO A 296 11.43 -2.02 12.01
C PRO A 296 10.74 -1.68 10.69
N TRP A 297 11.49 -1.41 9.62
CA TRP A 297 10.94 -1.12 8.29
C TRP A 297 10.31 -2.34 7.60
N TYR A 298 10.61 -3.57 8.04
CA TYR A 298 9.96 -4.79 7.56
C TYR A 298 8.42 -4.73 7.71
N CYS A 299 7.94 -4.06 8.77
CA CYS A 299 6.51 -3.86 9.04
C CYS A 299 6.06 -2.40 8.88
N ASN A 300 6.85 -1.54 8.24
CA ASN A 300 6.59 -0.08 8.13
C ASN A 300 6.36 0.60 9.51
N LEU A 301 7.13 0.18 10.53
CA LEU A 301 6.95 0.67 11.89
C LEU A 301 7.43 2.14 12.05
N PRO A 302 8.67 2.51 11.67
CA PRO A 302 9.20 3.82 12.01
C PRO A 302 8.50 4.97 11.29
N ASP A 303 8.60 6.17 11.83
CA ASP A 303 8.39 7.43 11.12
C ASP A 303 9.56 7.73 10.17
N ALA A 304 9.31 8.57 9.17
CA ALA A 304 10.26 8.81 8.07
C ALA A 304 11.58 9.46 8.52
N ASP A 305 11.58 10.21 9.62
CA ASP A 305 12.77 10.86 10.18
C ASP A 305 13.82 9.87 10.69
N LYS A 306 13.44 8.60 10.93
CA LYS A 306 14.38 7.54 11.33
C LYS A 306 15.14 6.93 10.15
N SER A 307 14.78 7.28 8.91
CA SER A 307 15.34 6.69 7.69
C SER A 307 16.86 6.90 7.55
N VAL A 308 17.44 7.86 8.27
CA VAL A 308 18.89 8.13 8.30
C VAL A 308 19.71 6.90 8.72
N ALA A 309 19.11 5.97 9.47
CA ALA A 309 19.74 4.71 9.88
C ALA A 309 20.24 3.88 8.67
N TRP A 310 19.56 3.99 7.52
CA TRP A 310 19.91 3.24 6.31
C TRP A 310 21.26 3.61 5.70
N LYS A 311 21.84 4.77 6.05
CA LYS A 311 23.22 5.09 5.68
C LYS A 311 24.20 4.01 6.14
N GLN A 312 23.92 3.34 7.27
CA GLN A 312 24.78 2.30 7.81
C GLN A 312 24.81 1.02 6.98
N LEU A 313 23.78 0.78 6.14
CA LEU A 313 23.74 -0.39 5.26
C LEU A 313 24.82 -0.31 4.17
N MET A 314 25.05 0.89 3.64
CA MET A 314 26.00 1.14 2.54
C MET A 314 27.38 1.60 3.01
N ASP A 315 27.57 1.77 4.33
CA ASP A 315 28.85 2.14 4.92
C ASP A 315 29.76 0.89 5.04
N PRO A 316 30.98 0.88 4.47
CA PRO A 316 31.95 -0.21 4.59
C PRO A 316 32.44 -0.47 6.02
N GLN A 317 32.36 0.53 6.91
CA GLN A 317 32.60 0.37 8.35
C GLN A 317 31.31 0.04 9.11
N GLY A 318 30.16 0.16 8.45
CA GLY A 318 28.85 -0.26 8.91
C GLY A 318 28.60 -1.71 8.52
N PHE A 319 27.57 -1.94 7.70
CA PHE A 319 27.15 -3.29 7.32
C PHE A 319 27.61 -3.73 5.92
N TYR A 320 28.10 -2.82 5.07
CA TYR A 320 28.36 -3.13 3.67
C TYR A 320 29.57 -4.07 3.49
N ALA A 321 29.35 -5.25 2.90
CA ALA A 321 30.42 -6.22 2.64
C ALA A 321 30.21 -7.07 1.37
N PRO A 322 31.29 -7.60 0.76
CA PRO A 322 31.27 -8.21 -0.58
C PRO A 322 30.39 -9.45 -0.81
N PHE A 323 29.89 -10.08 0.25
CA PHE A 323 29.04 -11.28 0.20
C PHE A 323 27.77 -11.13 1.05
N GLY A 324 27.23 -9.91 1.11
CA GLY A 324 26.02 -9.58 1.85
C GLY A 324 26.33 -8.79 3.12
N PRO A 325 25.31 -8.12 3.69
CA PRO A 325 25.50 -7.26 4.84
C PRO A 325 25.92 -8.08 6.08
N THR A 326 26.81 -7.50 6.89
CA THR A 326 27.22 -8.09 8.17
C THR A 326 26.12 -7.97 9.22
N THR A 327 26.01 -8.92 10.15
CA THR A 327 25.01 -8.83 11.23
C THR A 327 25.32 -7.79 12.30
N ALA A 328 26.57 -7.34 12.39
CA ALA A 328 27.03 -6.28 13.28
C ALA A 328 27.90 -5.28 12.52
N GLU A 329 27.92 -4.01 12.96
CA GLU A 329 28.77 -2.99 12.32
C GLU A 329 30.25 -3.38 12.41
N GLN A 330 30.97 -3.29 11.28
CA GLN A 330 32.35 -3.75 11.16
C GLN A 330 33.33 -2.95 12.03
N ARG A 331 33.00 -1.69 12.34
CA ARG A 331 33.80 -0.83 13.22
C ARG A 331 33.73 -1.19 14.70
N HIS A 332 32.81 -2.05 15.11
CA HIS A 332 32.63 -2.36 16.53
C HIS A 332 33.80 -3.23 17.06
N PRO A 333 34.39 -2.96 18.24
CA PRO A 333 35.53 -3.74 18.75
C PRO A 333 35.25 -5.23 19.00
N LYS A 334 33.97 -5.60 19.09
CA LYS A 334 33.50 -6.99 19.27
C LYS A 334 33.03 -7.65 17.97
N PHE A 335 33.20 -6.98 16.82
CA PHE A 335 32.97 -7.59 15.51
C PHE A 335 33.96 -8.73 15.29
N GLU A 336 33.48 -9.93 14.99
CA GLU A 336 34.34 -11.10 14.82
C GLU A 336 33.86 -12.03 13.72
N LEU A 337 34.82 -12.60 12.97
CA LEU A 337 34.61 -13.66 11.98
C LEU A 337 35.35 -14.92 12.44
N SER A 338 34.78 -15.63 13.40
CA SER A 338 35.44 -16.78 14.04
C SER A 338 35.02 -18.11 13.41
N TYR A 339 36.02 -18.98 13.21
CA TYR A 339 35.86 -20.39 12.82
C TYR A 339 36.01 -21.35 14.00
N LYS A 340 35.94 -20.83 15.23
CA LYS A 340 36.07 -21.58 16.49
C LYS A 340 34.85 -21.34 17.37
N GLY A 341 34.64 -22.20 18.36
CA GLY A 341 33.52 -22.07 19.28
C GLY A 341 32.19 -22.46 18.63
N HIS A 342 31.16 -21.64 18.85
CA HIS A 342 29.81 -21.85 18.32
C HIS A 342 29.79 -21.72 16.79
N GLU A 343 29.07 -22.59 16.09
CA GLU A 343 28.99 -22.55 14.63
C GLU A 343 28.11 -21.39 14.11
N CYS A 344 27.01 -21.09 14.80
CA CYS A 344 26.05 -20.07 14.39
C CYS A 344 26.29 -18.73 15.09
N GLN A 345 27.34 -18.00 14.70
CA GLN A 345 27.68 -16.72 15.33
C GLN A 345 27.00 -15.52 14.64
N TRP A 346 26.50 -14.57 15.44
CA TRP A 346 25.78 -13.37 14.96
C TRP A 346 26.47 -12.04 15.27
N ASN A 347 27.71 -12.06 15.78
CA ASN A 347 28.54 -10.88 16.06
C ASN A 347 29.40 -10.38 14.87
N GLY A 348 29.07 -10.75 13.62
CA GLY A 348 29.85 -10.29 12.47
C GLY A 348 29.55 -10.96 11.14
N PRO A 349 29.37 -12.30 11.06
CA PRO A 349 29.08 -12.99 9.81
C PRO A 349 27.89 -12.41 9.05
N SER A 350 27.84 -12.60 7.73
CA SER A 350 26.59 -12.37 7.00
C SER A 350 25.67 -13.56 7.19
N TRP A 351 24.37 -13.28 7.28
CA TRP A 351 23.32 -14.28 7.41
C TRP A 351 22.23 -14.04 6.35
N PRO A 352 21.89 -15.04 5.53
CA PRO A 352 20.74 -14.96 4.62
C PRO A 352 19.44 -14.54 5.32
N TYR A 353 19.20 -15.02 6.54
CA TYR A 353 18.03 -14.67 7.35
C TYR A 353 17.90 -13.16 7.56
N SER A 354 18.91 -12.51 8.12
CA SER A 354 18.85 -11.06 8.35
C SER A 354 18.98 -10.26 7.06
N THR A 355 19.73 -10.76 6.06
CA THR A 355 19.80 -10.12 4.75
C THR A 355 18.42 -10.04 4.09
N ALA A 356 17.63 -11.11 4.18
CA ALA A 356 16.26 -11.14 3.68
C ALA A 356 15.36 -10.14 4.43
N ILE A 357 15.42 -10.08 5.76
CA ILE A 357 14.68 -9.09 6.56
C ILE A 357 15.07 -7.65 6.14
N THR A 358 16.36 -7.37 6.02
CA THR A 358 16.86 -6.06 5.61
C THR A 358 16.40 -5.68 4.20
N LEU A 359 16.46 -6.59 3.23
CA LEU A 359 16.01 -6.31 1.87
C LEU A 359 14.49 -6.13 1.78
N THR A 360 13.68 -6.88 2.53
CA THR A 360 12.23 -6.59 2.64
C THR A 360 11.99 -5.21 3.26
N GLY A 361 12.72 -4.85 4.32
CA GLY A 361 12.64 -3.53 4.94
C GLY A 361 13.07 -2.40 4.00
N LEU A 362 14.11 -2.61 3.20
CA LEU A 362 14.59 -1.64 2.21
C LEU A 362 13.57 -1.47 1.07
N ALA A 363 12.98 -2.56 0.59
CA ALA A 363 11.92 -2.47 -0.41
C ALA A 363 10.71 -1.69 0.12
N ASN A 364 10.34 -1.89 1.39
CA ASN A 364 9.29 -1.12 2.04
C ASN A 364 9.66 0.36 2.21
N LEU A 365 10.89 0.67 2.62
CA LEU A 365 11.40 2.04 2.71
C LEU A 365 11.24 2.77 1.37
N LEU A 366 11.75 2.19 0.30
CA LEU A 366 11.74 2.80 -1.04
C LEU A 366 10.34 2.91 -1.65
N ASN A 367 9.36 2.19 -1.11
CA ASN A 367 7.97 2.26 -1.58
C ASN A 367 7.10 3.20 -0.73
N ASN A 368 7.30 3.22 0.58
CA ASN A 368 6.33 3.80 1.51
C ASN A 368 6.84 5.05 2.22
N TYR A 369 8.12 5.41 2.02
CA TYR A 369 8.77 6.52 2.70
C TYR A 369 9.39 7.49 1.71
N SER A 370 9.29 8.78 2.02
CA SER A 370 10.09 9.82 1.37
C SER A 370 11.39 10.01 2.16
N GLN A 371 12.53 9.77 1.53
CA GLN A 371 13.86 9.87 2.13
C GLN A 371 14.94 9.97 1.04
N GLU A 372 16.16 10.36 1.42
CA GLU A 372 17.27 10.66 0.49
C GLU A 372 18.56 9.85 0.76
N PHE A 373 18.52 8.86 1.67
CA PHE A 373 19.71 8.20 2.20
C PHE A 373 20.14 6.97 1.39
N VAL A 374 19.19 6.26 0.81
CA VAL A 374 19.40 5.09 -0.05
C VAL A 374 18.38 5.09 -1.19
N GLY A 375 18.69 4.47 -2.32
CA GLY A 375 17.83 4.43 -3.50
C GLY A 375 17.73 3.05 -4.15
N LYS A 376 17.09 3.00 -5.32
CA LYS A 376 16.95 1.77 -6.14
C LYS A 376 18.29 1.09 -6.40
N LYS A 377 19.35 1.88 -6.63
CA LYS A 377 20.70 1.36 -6.87
C LYS A 377 21.22 0.60 -5.64
N ASP A 378 21.05 1.14 -4.44
CA ASP A 378 21.51 0.48 -3.21
C ASP A 378 20.74 -0.82 -2.95
N TYR A 379 19.44 -0.86 -3.24
CA TYR A 379 18.65 -2.10 -3.20
C TYR A 379 19.21 -3.16 -4.15
N MET A 380 19.44 -2.78 -5.42
CA MET A 380 20.00 -3.68 -6.43
C MET A 380 21.40 -4.16 -6.03
N ASP A 381 22.27 -3.28 -5.52
CA ASP A 381 23.63 -3.64 -5.12
C ASP A 381 23.61 -4.66 -3.97
N ILE A 382 22.84 -4.43 -2.90
CA ILE A 382 22.73 -5.38 -1.78
C ILE A 382 22.11 -6.70 -2.23
N LEU A 383 21.08 -6.67 -3.08
CA LEU A 383 20.48 -7.88 -3.65
C LEU A 383 21.48 -8.66 -4.52
N LYS A 384 22.34 -7.99 -5.30
CA LYS A 384 23.41 -8.64 -6.07
C LYS A 384 24.48 -9.25 -5.18
N LEU A 385 24.85 -8.59 -4.08
CA LEU A 385 25.77 -9.16 -3.08
C LEU A 385 25.17 -10.40 -2.41
N TYR A 386 23.86 -10.38 -2.13
CA TYR A 386 23.14 -11.55 -1.62
C TYR A 386 23.01 -12.66 -2.68
N THR A 387 22.77 -12.33 -3.94
CA THR A 387 22.77 -13.29 -5.05
C THR A 387 24.12 -13.97 -5.16
N LYS A 388 25.20 -13.19 -5.18
CA LYS A 388 26.58 -13.65 -5.22
C LYS A 388 26.97 -14.50 -4.01
N SER A 389 26.31 -14.35 -2.87
CA SER A 389 26.58 -15.19 -1.70
C SER A 389 26.09 -16.62 -1.86
N HIS A 390 25.14 -16.88 -2.76
CA HIS A 390 24.54 -18.21 -2.96
C HIS A 390 25.44 -19.14 -3.80
N ARG A 391 26.67 -19.38 -3.33
CA ARG A 391 27.63 -20.21 -4.05
C ARG A 391 28.56 -20.97 -3.13
N PHE A 392 29.04 -22.09 -3.64
CA PHE A 392 30.07 -22.88 -2.98
C PHE A 392 31.08 -23.38 -4.00
N LYS A 393 32.36 -23.35 -3.64
CA LYS A 393 33.44 -23.89 -4.46
C LYS A 393 33.70 -25.33 -4.05
N LEU A 394 33.42 -26.26 -4.94
CA LEU A 394 33.68 -27.69 -4.76
C LEU A 394 35.19 -27.97 -4.73
N ASP A 395 35.58 -29.12 -4.20
CA ASP A 395 36.98 -29.55 -4.08
C ASP A 395 37.66 -29.69 -5.46
N ASP A 396 36.88 -29.95 -6.53
CA ASP A 396 37.36 -30.00 -7.92
C ASP A 396 37.50 -28.62 -8.59
N GLY A 397 37.21 -27.54 -7.86
CA GLY A 397 37.36 -26.16 -8.30
C GLY A 397 36.12 -25.55 -8.94
N ARG A 398 35.07 -26.32 -9.26
CA ARG A 398 33.81 -25.78 -9.79
C ARG A 398 33.10 -24.94 -8.73
N VAL A 399 32.40 -23.89 -9.17
CA VAL A 399 31.53 -23.06 -8.33
C VAL A 399 30.10 -23.42 -8.68
N VAL A 400 29.32 -23.79 -7.69
CA VAL A 400 27.91 -24.20 -7.85
C VAL A 400 27.00 -23.32 -6.99
N PRO A 401 25.74 -23.11 -7.37
CA PRO A 401 24.74 -22.52 -6.50
C PRO A 401 24.65 -23.28 -5.17
N TRP A 402 24.64 -22.54 -4.06
CA TRP A 402 24.61 -23.09 -2.71
C TRP A 402 23.95 -22.13 -1.75
N ILE A 403 23.25 -22.64 -0.74
CA ILE A 403 22.74 -21.85 0.38
C ILE A 403 22.97 -22.64 1.67
N ASP A 404 23.51 -21.95 2.67
CA ASP A 404 23.85 -22.51 3.98
C ASP A 404 23.48 -21.52 5.09
N GLU A 405 23.88 -21.83 6.33
CA GLU A 405 23.51 -21.07 7.53
C GLU A 405 24.09 -19.65 7.53
N ASN A 406 25.41 -19.49 7.63
CA ASN A 406 26.08 -18.20 7.68
C ASN A 406 27.41 -18.21 6.92
N LEU A 407 27.90 -17.03 6.57
CA LEU A 407 29.09 -16.91 5.76
C LEU A 407 30.00 -15.76 6.18
N ASN A 408 31.26 -15.92 5.84
CA ASN A 408 32.24 -14.87 5.93
C ASN A 408 31.91 -13.79 4.89
N PRO A 409 31.59 -12.56 5.32
CA PRO A 409 31.09 -11.51 4.44
C PRO A 409 32.16 -10.96 3.48
N ILE A 410 33.44 -11.30 3.70
CA ILE A 410 34.58 -10.80 2.93
C ILE A 410 34.97 -11.78 1.81
N ASN A 411 35.03 -13.08 2.10
CA ASN A 411 35.51 -14.08 1.15
C ASN A 411 34.45 -15.09 0.69
N GLY A 412 33.27 -15.12 1.31
CA GLY A 412 32.17 -15.98 0.91
C GLY A 412 32.20 -17.42 1.44
N ASP A 413 33.14 -17.77 2.32
CA ASP A 413 33.16 -19.11 2.93
C ASP A 413 31.98 -19.29 3.91
N TRP A 414 31.30 -20.43 3.85
CA TRP A 414 30.19 -20.76 4.75
C TRP A 414 30.74 -21.19 6.12
N ILE A 415 30.80 -20.24 7.07
CA ILE A 415 31.48 -20.40 8.37
C ILE A 415 30.92 -21.59 9.15
N SER A 416 29.59 -21.68 9.32
CA SER A 416 28.93 -22.78 10.02
C SER A 416 29.31 -24.12 9.40
N ARG A 417 29.24 -24.23 8.07
CA ARG A 417 29.60 -25.44 7.34
C ARG A 417 31.06 -25.83 7.59
N THR A 418 32.00 -24.91 7.41
CA THR A 418 33.43 -25.13 7.66
C THR A 418 33.70 -25.52 9.12
N ARG A 419 33.02 -24.90 10.07
CA ARG A 419 33.12 -25.22 11.50
C ARG A 419 32.61 -26.63 11.82
N LEU A 420 31.47 -27.02 11.23
CA LEU A 420 30.81 -28.30 11.45
C LEU A 420 31.56 -29.46 10.80
N LYS A 421 32.11 -29.26 9.60
CA LYS A 421 32.99 -30.24 8.93
C LYS A 421 34.20 -30.59 9.81
N ASN A 422 34.67 -29.62 10.60
CA ASN A 422 35.85 -29.76 11.47
C ASN A 422 35.49 -29.99 12.95
N TRP A 423 34.26 -30.43 13.28
CA TRP A 423 33.80 -30.49 14.68
C TRP A 423 34.54 -31.54 15.52
N LYS A 424 34.66 -32.78 15.03
CA LYS A 424 35.39 -33.89 15.68
C LYS A 424 36.52 -34.37 14.76
N ASN A 425 37.70 -33.76 14.84
CA ASN A 425 38.88 -34.15 14.04
C ASN A 425 38.61 -34.23 12.53
N GLY A 426 37.87 -33.27 11.96
CA GLY A 426 37.57 -33.25 10.52
C GLY A 426 36.37 -34.11 10.09
N THR A 427 35.55 -34.57 11.05
CA THR A 427 34.30 -35.29 10.78
C THR A 427 33.05 -34.51 11.18
N TRP A 428 31.97 -34.76 10.44
CA TRP A 428 30.63 -34.29 10.74
C TRP A 428 30.07 -35.00 11.99
N ASP A 429 29.52 -34.24 12.92
CA ASP A 429 28.94 -34.79 14.15
C ASP A 429 27.42 -35.00 13.99
N ALA A 430 26.96 -36.25 14.15
CA ALA A 430 25.53 -36.58 14.15
C ALA A 430 24.75 -35.80 15.24
N GLY A 431 25.37 -35.52 16.39
CA GLY A 431 24.78 -34.71 17.45
C GLY A 431 24.61 -33.23 17.09
N LYS A 432 25.25 -32.78 16.01
CA LYS A 432 25.15 -31.42 15.47
C LYS A 432 24.31 -31.32 14.20
N GLY A 433 23.63 -32.38 13.78
CA GLY A 433 22.79 -32.40 12.58
C GLY A 433 23.34 -33.24 11.42
N GLY A 434 24.52 -33.86 11.59
CA GLY A 434 25.10 -34.77 10.60
C GLY A 434 25.85 -34.07 9.48
N GLU A 435 26.09 -34.82 8.40
CA GLU A 435 26.83 -34.36 7.23
C GLU A 435 26.10 -33.21 6.55
N GLU A 436 26.80 -32.09 6.33
CA GLU A 436 26.29 -30.96 5.55
C GLU A 436 24.92 -30.46 6.02
N ARG A 437 24.74 -30.31 7.34
CA ARG A 437 23.40 -30.04 7.92
C ARG A 437 22.70 -28.83 7.30
N GLY A 438 23.48 -27.79 6.99
CA GLY A 438 23.01 -26.53 6.43
C GLY A 438 22.97 -26.54 4.90
N LYS A 439 23.27 -27.64 4.23
CA LYS A 439 23.07 -27.70 2.78
C LYS A 439 21.60 -27.47 2.42
N ASP A 440 21.39 -26.59 1.45
CA ASP A 440 20.08 -26.19 0.92
C ASP A 440 19.19 -25.50 1.97
N TYR A 441 19.78 -24.89 3.01
CA TYR A 441 19.08 -24.36 4.18
C TYR A 441 17.94 -23.40 3.86
N ASN A 442 16.75 -23.67 4.41
CA ASN A 442 15.56 -22.85 4.24
C ASN A 442 15.35 -21.98 5.48
N HIS A 443 16.06 -20.85 5.53
CA HIS A 443 16.02 -19.91 6.65
C HIS A 443 16.04 -18.45 6.18
N SER A 444 15.55 -18.18 4.96
CA SER A 444 15.54 -16.85 4.36
C SER A 444 14.60 -16.80 3.17
N THR A 445 14.18 -15.60 2.75
CA THR A 445 13.55 -15.39 1.43
C THR A 445 14.60 -14.98 0.39
N TYR A 446 14.29 -15.20 -0.89
CA TYR A 446 15.00 -14.65 -2.04
C TYR A 446 14.02 -14.39 -3.18
N CYS A 447 13.20 -15.38 -3.55
CA CYS A 447 12.22 -15.23 -4.62
C CYS A 447 11.19 -14.16 -4.27
N ASP A 448 10.76 -14.06 -3.01
CA ASP A 448 9.90 -12.97 -2.55
C ASP A 448 10.55 -11.60 -2.77
N LEU A 449 11.86 -11.46 -2.57
CA LEU A 449 12.58 -10.19 -2.77
C LEU A 449 12.60 -9.79 -4.25
N ILE A 450 12.77 -10.77 -5.15
CA ILE A 450 12.70 -10.52 -6.59
C ILE A 450 11.28 -10.08 -6.98
N ILE A 451 10.27 -10.82 -6.56
CA ILE A 451 8.87 -10.58 -6.95
C ILE A 451 8.36 -9.27 -6.34
N ASN A 452 8.50 -9.11 -5.02
CA ASN A 452 7.91 -8.02 -4.24
C ASN A 452 8.81 -6.78 -4.10
N GLY A 453 10.09 -6.89 -4.46
CA GLY A 453 11.05 -5.77 -4.40
C GLY A 453 11.59 -5.41 -5.77
N LEU A 454 12.41 -6.28 -6.37
CA LEU A 454 13.13 -5.96 -7.61
C LEU A 454 12.17 -5.68 -8.79
N ILE A 455 11.32 -6.65 -9.12
CA ILE A 455 10.24 -6.53 -10.11
C ILE A 455 9.13 -5.64 -9.53
N GLY A 456 8.90 -5.76 -8.22
CA GLY A 456 8.18 -4.76 -7.44
C GLY A 456 6.66 -4.93 -7.44
N LEU A 457 6.13 -6.14 -7.62
CA LEU A 457 4.71 -6.41 -7.35
C LEU A 457 4.43 -6.18 -5.87
N ARG A 458 3.62 -5.19 -5.52
CA ARG A 458 3.27 -4.82 -4.15
C ARG A 458 1.92 -5.46 -3.79
N PRO A 459 1.87 -6.55 -3.00
CA PRO A 459 0.61 -7.23 -2.71
C PRO A 459 -0.34 -6.33 -1.92
N ARG A 460 -1.62 -6.37 -2.29
CA ARG A 460 -2.69 -5.58 -1.68
C ARG A 460 -3.87 -6.47 -1.33
N ALA A 461 -4.71 -6.02 -0.40
CA ALA A 461 -5.92 -6.72 -0.01
C ALA A 461 -7.13 -6.40 -0.90
N ASP A 462 -7.01 -5.39 -1.78
CA ASP A 462 -8.03 -5.01 -2.76
C ASP A 462 -7.68 -5.55 -4.15
N GLU A 463 -8.61 -5.37 -5.10
CA GLU A 463 -8.48 -5.85 -6.49
C GLU A 463 -7.51 -5.02 -7.36
N THR A 464 -6.68 -4.19 -6.72
CA THR A 464 -5.67 -3.39 -7.42
C THR A 464 -4.35 -4.17 -7.47
N VAL A 465 -3.81 -4.30 -8.67
CA VAL A 465 -2.42 -4.74 -8.88
C VAL A 465 -1.54 -3.50 -8.87
N GLU A 466 -0.61 -3.42 -7.92
CA GLU A 466 0.37 -2.34 -7.83
C GLU A 466 1.76 -2.89 -8.13
N VAL A 467 2.49 -2.25 -9.05
CA VAL A 467 3.87 -2.61 -9.39
C VAL A 467 4.73 -1.37 -9.29
N ASN A 468 5.84 -1.44 -8.57
CA ASN A 468 6.85 -0.38 -8.49
C ASN A 468 8.26 -0.99 -8.54
N PRO A 469 8.84 -1.16 -9.74
CA PRO A 469 10.12 -1.83 -9.90
C PRO A 469 11.26 -1.06 -9.22
N LEU A 470 12.09 -1.78 -8.47
CA LEU A 470 13.32 -1.24 -7.86
C LEU A 470 14.56 -1.47 -8.74
N VAL A 471 14.38 -1.96 -9.97
CA VAL A 471 15.43 -1.92 -11.00
C VAL A 471 15.79 -0.44 -11.28
N PRO A 472 17.06 -0.02 -11.15
CA PRO A 472 17.46 1.35 -11.45
C PRO A 472 17.32 1.65 -12.95
N ASP A 473 16.86 2.85 -13.26
CA ASP A 473 16.60 3.29 -14.63
C ASP A 473 17.85 3.12 -15.51
N GLY A 474 17.67 2.65 -16.74
CA GLY A 474 18.77 2.39 -17.67
C GLY A 474 19.54 1.07 -17.44
N THR A 475 19.39 0.40 -16.30
CA THR A 475 20.21 -0.78 -15.95
C THR A 475 19.84 -2.03 -16.75
N TRP A 476 18.56 -2.34 -16.88
CA TRP A 476 18.07 -3.50 -17.64
C TRP A 476 17.32 -3.03 -18.88
N ASP A 477 17.56 -3.69 -20.01
CA ASP A 477 16.77 -3.48 -21.24
C ASP A 477 15.44 -4.22 -21.21
N TYR A 478 15.36 -5.30 -20.41
CA TYR A 478 14.17 -6.12 -20.32
C TYR A 478 14.07 -6.84 -18.97
N PHE A 479 12.86 -7.29 -18.62
CA PHE A 479 12.61 -8.42 -17.73
C PHE A 479 11.19 -8.94 -17.96
N CYS A 480 10.91 -10.17 -17.57
CA CYS A 480 9.55 -10.71 -17.50
C CYS A 480 9.44 -11.62 -16.30
N LEU A 481 8.49 -11.32 -15.42
CA LEU A 481 8.03 -12.20 -14.35
C LEU A 481 6.64 -12.68 -14.75
N ASP A 482 6.51 -13.97 -15.00
CA ASP A 482 5.32 -14.60 -15.56
C ASP A 482 4.78 -15.68 -14.61
N ARG A 483 3.55 -16.14 -14.87
CA ARG A 483 2.87 -17.16 -14.07
C ARG A 483 2.79 -16.80 -12.57
N ILE A 484 2.48 -15.54 -12.25
CA ILE A 484 2.35 -15.12 -10.86
C ILE A 484 0.90 -15.41 -10.40
N PRO A 485 0.64 -16.35 -9.47
CA PRO A 485 -0.70 -16.51 -8.91
C PRO A 485 -1.02 -15.29 -8.04
N TYR A 486 -2.09 -14.56 -8.37
CA TYR A 486 -2.52 -13.39 -7.62
C TYR A 486 -4.04 -13.23 -7.65
N HIS A 487 -4.70 -13.31 -6.49
CA HIS A 487 -6.15 -13.09 -6.34
C HIS A 487 -7.02 -13.96 -7.29
N GLY A 488 -6.59 -15.20 -7.52
CA GLY A 488 -7.28 -16.13 -8.44
C GLY A 488 -6.99 -15.93 -9.93
N HIS A 489 -6.16 -14.94 -10.27
CA HIS A 489 -5.69 -14.66 -11.62
C HIS A 489 -4.22 -15.07 -11.80
N ILE A 490 -3.79 -15.18 -13.06
CA ILE A 490 -2.37 -15.33 -13.41
C ILE A 490 -1.85 -14.01 -13.95
N LEU A 491 -0.91 -13.38 -13.24
CA LEU A 491 -0.27 -12.15 -13.68
C LEU A 491 1.01 -12.40 -14.46
N THR A 492 1.27 -11.49 -15.40
CA THR A 492 2.57 -11.31 -16.05
C THR A 492 2.97 -9.84 -15.91
N ILE A 493 4.19 -9.59 -15.43
CA ILE A 493 4.79 -8.25 -15.35
C ILE A 493 6.04 -8.27 -16.21
N LEU A 494 6.10 -7.42 -17.23
CA LEU A 494 7.27 -7.33 -18.10
C LEU A 494 7.70 -5.89 -18.33
N TYR A 495 8.99 -5.71 -18.52
CA TYR A 495 9.56 -4.50 -19.10
C TYR A 495 10.31 -4.88 -20.36
N ASP A 496 10.09 -4.15 -21.44
CA ASP A 496 10.80 -4.33 -22.71
C ASP A 496 11.09 -2.95 -23.32
N ARG A 497 12.35 -2.50 -23.23
CA ARG A 497 12.73 -1.14 -23.63
C ARG A 497 12.44 -0.85 -25.10
N ASN A 498 12.70 -1.81 -25.98
CA ASN A 498 12.50 -1.66 -27.43
C ASN A 498 11.27 -2.40 -27.97
N GLY A 499 10.68 -3.30 -27.16
CA GLY A 499 9.47 -4.06 -27.51
C GLY A 499 9.76 -5.31 -28.35
N GLU A 500 11.03 -5.64 -28.58
CA GLU A 500 11.47 -6.71 -29.48
C GLU A 500 11.60 -8.06 -28.79
N ARG A 501 11.86 -8.10 -27.47
CA ARG A 501 12.14 -9.35 -26.77
C ARG A 501 10.89 -10.22 -26.61
N TYR A 502 9.78 -9.60 -26.18
CA TYR A 502 8.53 -10.33 -25.92
C TYR A 502 7.44 -10.07 -26.96
N GLY A 503 7.63 -9.11 -27.87
CA GLY A 503 6.66 -8.77 -28.91
C GLY A 503 5.33 -8.24 -28.35
N LYS A 504 5.35 -7.64 -27.16
CA LYS A 504 4.16 -7.05 -26.49
C LYS A 504 4.17 -5.52 -26.48
N GLY A 505 5.05 -4.90 -27.27
CA GLY A 505 5.24 -3.45 -27.30
C GLY A 505 6.23 -2.96 -26.24
N LYS A 506 6.56 -1.68 -26.31
CA LYS A 506 7.58 -1.04 -25.47
C LYS A 506 7.10 -0.77 -24.05
N GLY A 507 8.04 -0.70 -23.12
CA GLY A 507 7.85 -0.22 -21.76
C GLY A 507 7.48 -1.31 -20.75
N LEU A 508 7.05 -0.87 -19.57
CA LEU A 508 6.54 -1.69 -18.48
C LEU A 508 5.07 -2.02 -18.75
N LYS A 509 4.69 -3.30 -18.67
CA LYS A 509 3.34 -3.78 -18.89
C LYS A 509 2.95 -4.80 -17.85
N ILE A 510 1.67 -4.76 -17.46
CA ILE A 510 1.06 -5.70 -16.53
C ILE A 510 -0.10 -6.36 -17.24
N PHE A 511 -0.12 -7.70 -17.20
CA PHE A 511 -1.19 -8.52 -17.73
C PHE A 511 -1.83 -9.31 -16.59
N ALA A 512 -3.15 -9.50 -16.68
CA ALA A 512 -3.90 -10.47 -15.90
C ALA A 512 -4.64 -11.40 -16.88
N ASP A 513 -4.39 -12.71 -16.76
CA ASP A 513 -4.91 -13.75 -17.65
C ASP A 513 -4.66 -13.43 -19.13
N GLY A 514 -3.45 -12.94 -19.44
CA GLY A 514 -3.04 -12.56 -20.79
C GLY A 514 -3.63 -11.24 -21.31
N LYS A 515 -4.50 -10.56 -20.56
CA LYS A 515 -5.04 -9.24 -20.92
C LYS A 515 -4.23 -8.14 -20.24
N GLU A 516 -3.77 -7.16 -21.03
CA GLU A 516 -3.09 -5.98 -20.49
C GLU A 516 -4.05 -5.19 -19.60
N ILE A 517 -3.64 -4.94 -18.35
CA ILE A 517 -4.42 -4.17 -17.36
C ILE A 517 -3.77 -2.82 -17.02
N ALA A 518 -2.49 -2.65 -17.32
CA ALA A 518 -1.78 -1.38 -17.18
C ALA A 518 -0.48 -1.37 -18.00
N GLY A 519 -0.01 -0.17 -18.39
CA GLY A 519 1.26 0.01 -19.08
C GLY A 519 1.88 1.40 -18.83
N SER A 520 3.21 1.49 -18.98
CA SER A 520 3.99 2.72 -18.91
C SER A 520 5.18 2.63 -19.87
N ALA A 521 5.60 3.75 -20.46
CA ALA A 521 6.77 3.78 -21.34
C ALA A 521 8.08 3.46 -20.60
N ASN A 522 8.17 3.82 -19.32
CA ASN A 522 9.36 3.66 -18.48
C ASN A 522 9.05 2.85 -17.22
N LEU A 523 10.10 2.40 -16.53
CA LEU A 523 9.98 1.82 -15.20
C LEU A 523 9.47 2.88 -14.23
N ALA A 524 8.23 2.70 -13.78
CA ALA A 524 7.56 3.61 -12.85
C ALA A 524 6.59 2.83 -11.96
N ARG A 525 6.13 3.46 -10.88
CA ARG A 525 4.98 2.95 -10.14
C ARG A 525 3.75 2.94 -11.05
N LEU A 526 3.09 1.80 -11.12
CA LEU A 526 1.97 1.53 -12.01
C LEU A 526 0.89 0.75 -11.26
N THR A 527 -0.37 1.06 -11.54
CA THR A 527 -1.52 0.35 -10.98
C THR A 527 -2.46 -0.12 -12.08
N GLY A 528 -3.03 -1.31 -11.93
CA GLY A 528 -4.09 -1.85 -12.78
C GLY A 528 -5.17 -2.55 -11.96
N SER A 529 -6.32 -2.84 -12.56
CA SER A 529 -7.44 -3.54 -11.90
C SER A 529 -7.61 -4.95 -12.45
N LEU A 530 -7.94 -5.91 -11.59
CA LEU A 530 -8.14 -7.31 -11.99
C LEU A 530 -9.41 -7.50 -12.86
N PRO A 531 -9.37 -8.35 -13.91
CA PRO A 531 -10.52 -8.69 -14.74
C PRO A 531 -11.61 -9.44 -13.97
N GLY A 532 -12.88 -9.40 -14.44
CA GLY A 532 -13.95 -10.22 -13.84
C GLY A 532 -14.45 -9.72 -12.49
N SER A 533 -14.11 -8.48 -12.11
CA SER A 533 -14.69 -7.71 -11.01
C SER A 533 -16.17 -7.33 -11.28
N GLN A 534 -17.00 -8.34 -11.55
CA GLN A 534 -18.47 -8.28 -11.51
C GLN A 534 -19.04 -8.89 -10.22
N HIS A 535 -18.20 -9.26 -9.26
CA HIS A 535 -18.65 -9.28 -7.88
C HIS A 535 -18.76 -7.84 -7.40
N SER A 536 -20.02 -7.40 -7.30
CA SER A 536 -20.46 -6.51 -6.24
C SER A 536 -20.07 -7.12 -4.89
N ILE A 537 -18.77 -7.07 -4.54
CA ILE A 537 -18.39 -6.93 -3.15
C ILE A 537 -19.04 -5.61 -2.78
N GLN A 538 -20.06 -5.64 -1.92
CA GLN A 538 -20.35 -4.45 -1.12
C GLN A 538 -19.04 -4.15 -0.40
N PRO A 539 -18.28 -3.14 -0.86
CA PRO A 539 -17.01 -2.86 -0.23
C PRO A 539 -17.37 -2.37 1.17
N CYS A 540 -16.45 -2.51 2.13
CA CYS A 540 -16.36 -1.42 3.09
C CYS A 540 -16.04 -0.20 2.22
N ALA A 541 -17.08 0.54 1.82
CA ALA A 541 -17.08 1.38 0.63
C ALA A 541 -15.88 2.32 0.70
N ALA A 542 -14.91 2.15 -0.20
CA ALA A 542 -13.81 3.09 -0.32
C ALA A 542 -14.41 4.49 -0.35
N GLU A 543 -14.02 5.32 0.62
CA GLU A 543 -14.60 6.66 0.83
C GLU A 543 -14.22 7.63 -0.28
N THR A 544 -13.31 7.21 -1.16
CA THR A 544 -12.89 7.91 -2.37
C THR A 544 -12.65 6.90 -3.50
N SER A 545 -12.62 7.37 -4.74
CA SER A 545 -12.29 6.58 -5.94
C SER A 545 -11.42 7.39 -6.90
N ALA A 546 -11.06 6.83 -8.06
CA ALA A 546 -10.30 7.51 -9.12
C ALA A 546 -9.00 8.18 -8.62
N GLY A 547 -8.22 7.49 -7.79
CA GLY A 547 -6.94 8.02 -7.28
C GLY A 547 -7.05 9.07 -6.16
N TRP A 548 -8.26 9.55 -5.84
CA TRP A 548 -8.46 10.51 -4.75
C TRP A 548 -8.26 9.88 -3.37
N LYS A 549 -7.69 10.64 -2.43
CA LYS A 549 -7.43 10.21 -1.05
C LYS A 549 -7.82 11.30 -0.06
N LYS A 550 -8.64 10.98 0.94
CA LYS A 550 -8.92 11.89 2.06
C LYS A 550 -7.66 12.13 2.89
N HIS A 551 -7.44 13.38 3.29
CA HIS A 551 -6.40 13.72 4.26
C HIS A 551 -6.72 13.11 5.63
N GLU A 552 -5.74 12.43 6.23
CA GLU A 552 -5.92 11.77 7.54
C GLU A 552 -6.25 12.76 8.67
N GLY A 553 -5.74 14.00 8.58
CA GLY A 553 -6.01 15.07 9.53
C GLY A 553 -7.36 15.77 9.35
N ASN A 554 -8.24 15.27 8.47
CA ASN A 554 -9.57 15.84 8.31
C ASN A 554 -10.42 15.71 9.60
N PRO A 555 -11.31 16.67 9.89
CA PRO A 555 -11.54 17.91 9.13
C PRO A 555 -10.45 18.96 9.38
N VAL A 556 -10.10 19.72 8.34
CA VAL A 556 -9.07 20.78 8.40
C VAL A 556 -9.62 22.11 8.93
N MET A 557 -10.94 22.30 8.91
CA MET A 557 -11.57 23.53 9.41
C MET A 557 -13.03 23.27 9.87
N GLY A 558 -13.49 24.05 10.86
CA GLY A 558 -14.84 23.96 11.42
C GLY A 558 -14.88 23.32 12.81
N GLY A 559 -16.07 22.99 13.32
CA GLY A 559 -16.24 22.38 14.63
C GLY A 559 -16.29 23.43 15.73
N LYS A 560 -15.13 23.91 16.22
CA LYS A 560 -15.08 24.93 17.30
C LYS A 560 -15.70 26.28 16.89
N TYR A 561 -15.76 26.57 15.60
CA TYR A 561 -16.43 27.74 15.03
C TYR A 561 -17.88 27.45 14.62
N GLY A 562 -18.40 26.25 14.88
CA GLY A 562 -19.67 25.77 14.36
C GLY A 562 -19.57 25.36 12.89
N THR A 563 -20.67 25.52 12.15
CA THR A 563 -20.77 25.14 10.74
C THR A 563 -20.06 26.14 9.83
N CYS A 564 -18.95 25.68 9.26
CA CYS A 564 -18.15 26.36 8.23
C CYS A 564 -18.27 25.54 6.93
N PHE A 565 -18.79 26.15 5.87
CA PHE A 565 -19.23 25.42 4.69
C PHE A 565 -19.30 26.29 3.44
N ASP A 566 -19.48 25.70 2.26
CA ASP A 566 -19.50 26.38 0.96
C ASP A 566 -18.30 27.31 0.74
N ILE A 567 -17.29 26.79 0.06
CA ILE A 567 -15.96 27.42 -0.02
C ILE A 567 -15.62 27.88 -1.43
N SER A 568 -14.80 28.92 -1.51
CA SER A 568 -14.05 29.32 -2.69
C SER A 568 -12.60 29.50 -2.30
N VAL A 569 -11.68 28.87 -3.02
CA VAL A 569 -10.25 28.96 -2.71
C VAL A 569 -9.51 29.57 -3.89
N LEU A 570 -8.61 30.51 -3.64
CA LEU A 570 -7.66 30.99 -4.64
C LEU A 570 -6.24 30.84 -4.12
N ARG A 571 -5.30 30.61 -5.04
CA ARG A 571 -3.88 30.77 -4.74
C ARG A 571 -3.44 32.18 -5.13
N ASP A 572 -3.04 32.99 -4.15
CA ASP A 572 -2.56 34.35 -4.38
C ASP A 572 -1.32 34.64 -3.55
N ASN A 573 -0.30 35.26 -4.17
CA ASN A 573 0.97 35.60 -3.53
C ASN A 573 1.61 34.45 -2.75
N GLY A 574 1.56 33.23 -3.30
CA GLY A 574 2.13 32.03 -2.70
C GLY A 574 1.24 31.35 -1.65
N LYS A 575 0.12 31.96 -1.24
CA LYS A 575 -0.78 31.43 -0.21
C LYS A 575 -2.11 30.95 -0.79
N TYR A 576 -2.76 30.03 -0.09
CA TYR A 576 -4.17 29.73 -0.29
C TYR A 576 -5.03 30.69 0.53
N ARG A 577 -6.04 31.27 -0.09
CA ARG A 577 -7.05 32.11 0.55
C ARG A 577 -8.42 31.47 0.33
N MET A 578 -9.12 31.15 1.41
CA MET A 578 -10.42 30.50 1.37
C MET A 578 -11.50 31.44 1.90
N TRP A 579 -12.47 31.77 1.04
CA TRP A 579 -13.72 32.40 1.43
C TRP A 579 -14.76 31.32 1.70
N LEU A 580 -15.39 31.36 2.86
CA LEU A 580 -16.30 30.32 3.35
C LEU A 580 -17.56 30.91 3.97
N SER A 581 -18.66 30.17 3.90
CA SER A 581 -19.90 30.51 4.61
C SER A 581 -19.81 30.10 6.07
N TRP A 582 -20.16 31.02 6.97
CA TRP A 582 -20.08 30.81 8.41
C TRP A 582 -21.48 30.88 9.02
N ARG A 583 -22.15 29.73 9.14
CA ARG A 583 -23.58 29.64 9.48
C ARG A 583 -23.95 30.35 10.79
N PRO A 584 -23.19 30.19 11.90
CA PRO A 584 -23.50 30.89 13.15
C PRO A 584 -23.43 32.42 13.05
N LYS A 585 -22.77 32.96 12.01
CA LYS A 585 -22.63 34.40 11.76
C LYS A 585 -23.47 34.89 10.57
N LYS A 586 -24.15 33.99 9.84
CA LYS A 586 -24.93 34.32 8.62
C LYS A 586 -24.14 35.16 7.61
N SER A 587 -22.83 34.91 7.53
CA SER A 587 -21.85 35.77 6.86
C SER A 587 -20.84 34.95 6.08
N ILE A 588 -20.16 35.58 5.14
CA ILE A 588 -18.97 35.04 4.48
C ILE A 588 -17.73 35.52 5.24
N ALA A 589 -16.80 34.58 5.46
CA ALA A 589 -15.54 34.82 6.15
C ALA A 589 -14.34 34.38 5.28
N ILE A 590 -13.15 34.87 5.61
CA ILE A 590 -11.88 34.48 4.99
C ILE A 590 -10.96 33.81 6.01
N VAL A 591 -10.21 32.82 5.54
CA VAL A 591 -9.03 32.25 6.19
C VAL A 591 -7.91 32.05 5.16
N GLU A 592 -6.66 32.03 5.62
CA GLU A 592 -5.48 31.88 4.78
C GLU A 592 -4.63 30.69 5.22
N SER A 593 -3.87 30.10 4.29
CA SER A 593 -3.02 28.96 4.55
C SER A 593 -1.81 28.96 3.61
N GLU A 594 -0.65 28.54 4.10
CA GLU A 594 0.54 28.32 3.27
C GLU A 594 0.49 26.95 2.57
N ASP A 595 -0.17 25.96 3.17
CA ASP A 595 -0.13 24.54 2.74
C ASP A 595 -1.49 23.99 2.30
N GLY A 596 -2.57 24.75 2.47
CA GLY A 596 -3.93 24.34 2.16
C GLY A 596 -4.55 23.38 3.19
N ILE A 597 -3.86 23.11 4.31
CA ILE A 597 -4.26 22.17 5.36
C ILE A 597 -4.43 22.90 6.69
N LYS A 598 -3.48 23.74 7.07
CA LYS A 598 -3.51 24.53 8.30
C LYS A 598 -3.97 25.95 7.97
N TRP A 599 -5.14 26.31 8.48
CA TRP A 599 -5.77 27.59 8.19
C TRP A 599 -5.57 28.59 9.34
N SER A 600 -5.53 29.87 8.99
CA SER A 600 -5.51 30.98 9.95
C SER A 600 -6.78 30.98 10.79
N GLU A 601 -6.64 31.31 12.06
CA GLU A 601 -7.73 31.27 13.03
C GLU A 601 -7.71 32.52 13.94
N PRO A 602 -8.88 33.06 14.33
CA PRO A 602 -10.23 32.68 13.89
C PRO A 602 -10.58 33.20 12.47
N PRO A 603 -11.66 32.68 11.82
CA PRO A 603 -12.17 33.25 10.57
C PRO A 603 -12.51 34.73 10.68
N GLN A 604 -12.10 35.53 9.69
CA GLN A 604 -12.42 36.95 9.61
C GLN A 604 -13.66 37.15 8.74
N ILE A 605 -14.73 37.76 9.27
CA ILE A 605 -15.91 38.11 8.48
C ILE A 605 -15.53 39.17 7.45
N VAL A 606 -15.91 38.95 6.19
CA VAL A 606 -15.63 39.87 5.07
C VAL A 606 -16.90 40.40 4.40
N LEU A 607 -18.03 39.71 4.54
CA LEU A 607 -19.33 40.17 4.05
C LEU A 607 -20.47 39.65 4.94
N GLY A 608 -21.15 40.56 5.64
CA GLY A 608 -22.30 40.26 6.51
C GLY A 608 -23.66 40.52 5.85
N PRO A 609 -24.77 40.11 6.50
CA PRO A 609 -26.12 40.23 5.96
C PRO A 609 -26.64 41.68 5.93
N ARG A 610 -27.62 41.95 5.06
CA ARG A 610 -28.34 43.24 4.97
C ARG A 610 -29.84 43.01 4.91
N ALA A 611 -30.43 42.79 6.08
CA ALA A 611 -31.84 42.43 6.20
C ALA A 611 -32.80 43.49 5.62
N GLU A 612 -32.38 44.75 5.59
CA GLU A 612 -33.15 45.87 5.02
C GLU A 612 -33.41 45.73 3.51
N THR A 613 -32.60 44.95 2.80
CA THR A 613 -32.81 44.65 1.37
C THR A 613 -33.93 43.63 1.14
N GLY A 614 -34.28 42.86 2.17
CA GLY A 614 -35.32 41.84 2.13
C GLY A 614 -35.00 40.57 1.33
N TRP A 615 -33.75 40.38 0.88
CA TRP A 615 -33.33 39.19 0.13
C TRP A 615 -32.02 38.53 0.60
N GLU A 616 -31.18 39.21 1.40
CA GLU A 616 -29.90 38.71 1.91
C GLU A 616 -29.79 38.71 3.44
N ASP A 617 -30.75 38.03 4.12
CA ASP A 617 -30.76 37.85 5.59
C ASP A 617 -29.71 36.84 6.06
N ASP A 618 -29.34 35.91 5.18
CA ASP A 618 -28.28 34.91 5.36
C ASP A 618 -27.41 34.83 4.10
N MET A 619 -26.10 34.96 4.29
CA MET A 619 -25.09 35.07 3.26
C MET A 619 -24.26 33.79 3.21
N ASN A 620 -24.23 33.12 2.06
CA ASN A 620 -23.48 31.88 1.88
C ASN A 620 -23.08 31.63 0.42
N ARG A 621 -22.39 30.51 0.15
CA ARG A 621 -22.03 30.06 -1.21
C ARG A 621 -21.27 31.10 -2.03
N PRO A 622 -20.14 31.64 -1.50
CA PRO A 622 -19.30 32.53 -2.28
C PRO A 622 -18.59 31.76 -3.40
N VAL A 623 -18.42 32.40 -4.54
CA VAL A 623 -17.34 32.14 -5.48
C VAL A 623 -16.56 33.42 -5.69
N VAL A 624 -15.24 33.32 -5.58
CA VAL A 624 -14.32 34.44 -5.73
C VAL A 624 -13.44 34.21 -6.95
N LEU A 625 -13.35 35.23 -7.78
CA LEU A 625 -12.50 35.30 -8.96
C LEU A 625 -11.56 36.49 -8.80
N LYS A 626 -10.27 36.30 -9.09
CA LYS A 626 -9.29 37.39 -9.15
C LYS A 626 -9.04 37.77 -10.61
N ARG A 627 -9.12 39.05 -10.91
CA ARG A 627 -8.83 39.68 -12.21
C ARG A 627 -7.82 40.82 -12.03
N THR A 628 -7.43 41.44 -13.13
CA THR A 628 -6.52 42.60 -13.12
C THR A 628 -7.11 43.83 -12.41
N ASP A 629 -8.43 43.96 -12.38
CA ASP A 629 -9.20 45.03 -11.73
C ASP A 629 -9.58 44.72 -10.27
N GLY A 630 -9.16 43.57 -9.74
CA GLY A 630 -9.33 43.20 -8.34
C GLY A 630 -10.04 41.86 -8.14
N TYR A 631 -10.62 41.69 -6.96
CA TYR A 631 -11.38 40.51 -6.58
C TYR A 631 -12.87 40.74 -6.84
N HIS A 632 -13.52 39.70 -7.35
CA HIS A 632 -14.94 39.65 -7.67
C HIS A 632 -15.57 38.48 -6.93
N MET A 633 -16.67 38.72 -6.22
CA MET A 633 -17.39 37.69 -5.48
C MET A 633 -18.85 37.66 -5.90
N TRP A 634 -19.32 36.50 -6.33
CA TRP A 634 -20.75 36.21 -6.39
C TRP A 634 -21.11 35.33 -5.21
N TYR A 635 -22.27 35.59 -4.61
CA TYR A 635 -22.69 34.93 -3.38
C TYR A 635 -24.18 34.66 -3.39
N THR A 636 -24.65 33.70 -2.61
CA THR A 636 -26.07 33.44 -2.40
C THR A 636 -26.58 34.23 -1.19
N GLY A 637 -27.58 35.08 -1.42
CA GLY A 637 -28.41 35.67 -0.38
C GLY A 637 -29.69 34.86 -0.21
N GLN A 638 -30.05 34.55 1.04
CA GLN A 638 -31.26 33.83 1.38
C GLN A 638 -32.15 34.67 2.30
N ALA A 639 -33.43 34.78 1.93
CA ALA A 639 -34.47 35.37 2.77
C ALA A 639 -35.83 34.82 2.38
N LYS A 640 -36.75 34.72 3.35
CA LYS A 640 -38.16 34.35 3.12
C LYS A 640 -38.34 33.06 2.29
N GLY A 641 -37.47 32.07 2.50
CA GLY A 641 -37.52 30.78 1.80
C GLY A 641 -37.10 30.83 0.33
N GLN A 642 -36.47 31.92 -0.13
CA GLN A 642 -35.94 32.07 -1.49
C GLN A 642 -34.43 32.25 -1.46
N SER A 643 -33.77 31.85 -2.54
CA SER A 643 -32.33 32.06 -2.74
C SER A 643 -32.08 32.80 -4.05
N ARG A 644 -31.22 33.82 -3.99
CA ARG A 644 -30.83 34.66 -5.13
C ARG A 644 -29.34 34.99 -5.06
N ILE A 645 -28.74 35.37 -6.18
CA ILE A 645 -27.30 35.63 -6.26
C ILE A 645 -27.02 37.13 -6.24
N GLY A 646 -26.07 37.54 -5.40
CA GLY A 646 -25.51 38.89 -5.32
C GLY A 646 -24.12 39.00 -5.93
N TYR A 647 -23.59 40.23 -5.98
CA TYR A 647 -22.28 40.54 -6.53
C TYR A 647 -21.57 41.64 -5.74
N ALA A 648 -20.30 41.42 -5.41
CA ALA A 648 -19.44 42.37 -4.71
C ALA A 648 -18.03 42.35 -5.31
N THR A 649 -17.31 43.46 -5.16
CA THR A 649 -15.90 43.59 -5.57
C THR A 649 -15.02 44.00 -4.39
N SER A 650 -13.74 43.69 -4.45
CA SER A 650 -12.76 44.04 -3.43
C SER A 650 -11.38 44.29 -4.02
N PRO A 651 -10.63 45.30 -3.56
CA PRO A 651 -9.24 45.49 -3.99
C PRO A 651 -8.27 44.46 -3.38
N ASP A 652 -8.60 43.89 -2.21
CA ASP A 652 -7.68 43.08 -1.40
C ASP A 652 -8.26 41.70 -1.00
N GLY A 653 -9.50 41.41 -1.37
CA GLY A 653 -10.21 40.18 -1.02
C GLY A 653 -10.73 40.15 0.42
N VAL A 654 -10.57 41.23 1.18
CA VAL A 654 -10.98 41.37 2.59
C VAL A 654 -12.06 42.44 2.73
N ASN A 655 -11.88 43.59 2.09
CA ASN A 655 -12.80 44.72 2.13
C ASN A 655 -13.70 44.72 0.89
N TRP A 656 -14.96 44.31 1.07
CA TRP A 656 -15.90 44.10 -0.04
C TRP A 656 -16.93 45.22 -0.18
N GLN A 657 -17.16 45.66 -1.40
CA GLN A 657 -18.21 46.58 -1.80
C GLN A 657 -19.26 45.85 -2.63
N ARG A 658 -20.52 45.89 -2.20
CA ARG A 658 -21.65 45.38 -3.00
C ARG A 658 -21.84 46.25 -4.24
N MET A 659 -22.08 45.61 -5.37
CA MET A 659 -22.26 46.32 -6.65
C MET A 659 -23.73 46.61 -6.98
N SER A 660 -24.67 46.08 -6.20
CA SER A 660 -26.10 46.29 -6.35
C SER A 660 -26.83 46.03 -5.04
N ASP A 661 -27.90 46.80 -4.76
CA ASP A 661 -28.84 46.53 -3.66
C ASP A 661 -29.87 45.44 -4.02
N LYS A 662 -29.97 45.09 -5.32
CA LYS A 662 -30.82 44.02 -5.84
C LYS A 662 -29.96 42.80 -6.21
N PRO A 663 -30.50 41.58 -6.12
CA PRO A 663 -29.81 40.40 -6.62
C PRO A 663 -29.56 40.49 -8.12
N VAL A 664 -28.40 40.00 -8.57
CA VAL A 664 -27.95 39.97 -9.97
C VAL A 664 -28.49 38.77 -10.74
N LEU A 665 -28.93 37.72 -10.04
CA LEU A 665 -29.64 36.58 -10.64
C LEU A 665 -30.75 36.08 -9.70
N SER A 666 -31.95 35.89 -10.26
CA SER A 666 -33.14 35.42 -9.54
C SER A 666 -33.81 34.25 -10.26
N PRO A 667 -34.64 33.43 -9.59
CA PRO A 667 -35.48 32.43 -10.26
C PRO A 667 -36.48 33.08 -11.21
N GLU A 668 -36.49 32.64 -12.47
CA GLU A 668 -37.36 33.13 -13.55
C GLU A 668 -37.89 31.99 -14.43
N LYS A 669 -37.18 30.85 -14.47
CA LYS A 669 -37.56 29.67 -15.24
C LYS A 669 -38.23 28.65 -14.32
N SER A 670 -39.16 27.87 -14.85
CA SER A 670 -39.98 26.92 -14.08
C SER A 670 -39.16 25.88 -13.30
N TRP A 671 -38.05 25.40 -13.86
CA TRP A 671 -37.18 24.41 -13.21
C TRP A 671 -36.37 24.99 -12.04
N GLU A 672 -36.18 26.31 -11.98
CA GLU A 672 -35.44 27.01 -10.91
C GLU A 672 -36.27 27.12 -9.63
N LYS A 673 -37.61 26.99 -9.74
CA LYS A 673 -38.57 27.07 -8.63
C LYS A 673 -38.34 28.31 -7.75
N VAL A 674 -37.79 28.13 -6.56
CA VAL A 674 -37.63 29.19 -5.54
C VAL A 674 -36.16 29.54 -5.27
N ALA A 675 -35.23 28.84 -5.90
CA ALA A 675 -33.81 28.98 -5.61
C ALA A 675 -32.96 29.10 -6.87
N VAL A 676 -32.14 30.16 -6.90
CA VAL A 676 -30.95 30.30 -7.75
C VAL A 676 -29.78 30.57 -6.81
N MET A 677 -28.85 29.63 -6.70
CA MET A 677 -27.78 29.64 -5.68
C MET A 677 -26.52 28.89 -6.14
N CYS A 678 -25.50 28.79 -5.28
CA CYS A 678 -24.23 28.09 -5.55
C CYS A 678 -23.58 28.53 -6.88
N PRO A 679 -23.29 29.82 -7.08
CA PRO A 679 -22.60 30.26 -8.29
C PRO A 679 -21.19 29.67 -8.33
N HIS A 680 -20.74 29.30 -9.53
CA HIS A 680 -19.33 29.24 -9.89
C HIS A 680 -19.09 30.09 -11.12
N VAL A 681 -18.17 31.05 -11.04
CA VAL A 681 -17.92 32.04 -12.08
C VAL A 681 -16.47 31.99 -12.53
N ILE A 682 -16.27 31.92 -13.83
CA ILE A 682 -14.96 32.11 -14.45
C ILE A 682 -15.01 33.32 -15.39
N TRP A 683 -13.84 33.89 -15.67
CA TRP A 683 -13.68 34.87 -16.75
C TRP A 683 -13.17 34.18 -18.01
N ASP A 684 -13.73 34.57 -19.15
CA ASP A 684 -13.26 34.16 -20.46
C ASP A 684 -12.57 35.36 -21.12
N ASP A 685 -11.24 35.34 -21.11
CA ASP A 685 -10.41 36.44 -21.65
C ASP A 685 -10.60 36.64 -23.16
N GLU A 686 -10.86 35.58 -23.91
CA GLU A 686 -11.05 35.68 -25.37
C GLU A 686 -12.38 36.33 -25.72
N ALA A 687 -13.45 35.89 -25.05
CA ALA A 687 -14.79 36.42 -25.27
C ALA A 687 -15.07 37.70 -24.48
N MET A 688 -14.21 38.06 -23.52
CA MET A 688 -14.38 39.18 -22.60
C MET A 688 -15.73 39.12 -21.85
N ILE A 689 -16.08 37.94 -21.35
CA ILE A 689 -17.33 37.70 -20.61
C ILE A 689 -17.09 36.85 -19.36
N PHE A 690 -17.93 37.06 -18.36
CA PHE A 690 -18.10 36.14 -17.25
C PHE A 690 -19.01 34.98 -17.68
N LYS A 691 -18.65 33.77 -17.25
CA LYS A 691 -19.41 32.54 -17.43
C LYS A 691 -19.77 31.99 -16.05
N MET A 692 -21.06 31.81 -15.78
CA MET A 692 -21.56 31.31 -14.51
C MET A 692 -22.27 29.97 -14.70
N TRP A 693 -21.91 29.00 -13.86
CA TRP A 693 -22.74 27.85 -13.58
C TRP A 693 -23.44 28.08 -12.24
N TYR A 694 -24.75 27.92 -12.20
CA TYR A 694 -25.56 28.17 -11.00
C TYR A 694 -26.52 27.01 -10.76
N SER A 695 -26.91 26.83 -9.51
CA SER A 695 -27.85 25.79 -9.12
C SER A 695 -29.28 26.32 -9.05
N GLY A 696 -30.23 25.61 -9.66
CA GLY A 696 -31.66 25.96 -9.65
C GLY A 696 -32.54 24.83 -9.10
N GLY A 697 -33.60 25.18 -8.36
CA GLY A 697 -34.60 24.21 -7.89
C GLY A 697 -35.17 24.48 -6.49
N GLU A 698 -35.25 23.44 -5.66
CA GLU A 698 -35.76 23.56 -4.29
C GLU A 698 -34.83 24.37 -3.36
N GLN A 699 -35.41 24.94 -2.30
CA GLN A 699 -34.67 25.77 -1.34
C GLN A 699 -33.68 24.99 -0.47
N TYR A 700 -34.02 23.75 -0.07
CA TYR A 700 -33.15 22.97 0.81
C TYR A 700 -31.93 22.44 0.05
N GLU A 701 -32.16 21.79 -1.09
CA GLU A 701 -31.11 21.41 -2.03
C GLU A 701 -31.61 21.59 -3.48
N PRO A 702 -30.92 22.37 -4.32
CA PRO A 702 -31.33 22.60 -5.71
C PRO A 702 -31.27 21.32 -6.56
N ASN A 703 -31.97 21.35 -7.70
CA ASN A 703 -32.22 20.15 -8.52
C ASN A 703 -31.16 19.93 -9.61
N ALA A 704 -30.72 21.01 -10.24
CA ALA A 704 -29.93 20.98 -11.46
C ALA A 704 -29.02 22.21 -11.58
N ILE A 705 -28.08 22.16 -12.52
CA ILE A 705 -27.13 23.24 -12.81
C ILE A 705 -27.53 23.91 -14.12
N GLY A 706 -27.72 25.22 -14.07
CA GLY A 706 -27.90 26.11 -15.22
C GLY A 706 -26.62 26.86 -15.55
N TYR A 707 -26.61 27.51 -16.70
CA TYR A 707 -25.52 28.34 -17.21
C TYR A 707 -26.03 29.73 -17.58
N ALA A 708 -25.22 30.76 -17.33
CA ALA A 708 -25.48 32.14 -17.70
C ALA A 708 -24.18 32.87 -18.05
N THR A 709 -24.27 33.94 -18.84
CA THR A 709 -23.13 34.79 -19.20
C THR A 709 -23.40 36.25 -18.89
N SER A 710 -22.35 37.01 -18.61
CA SER A 710 -22.44 38.45 -18.35
C SER A 710 -21.21 39.19 -18.88
N LYS A 711 -21.39 40.43 -19.32
CA LYS A 711 -20.26 41.31 -19.71
C LYS A 711 -19.70 42.12 -18.53
N ASP A 712 -20.52 42.37 -17.52
CA ASP A 712 -20.25 43.31 -16.42
C ASP A 712 -20.31 42.66 -15.02
N GLY A 713 -20.75 41.40 -14.93
CA GLY A 713 -20.96 40.68 -13.68
C GLY A 713 -22.27 41.03 -12.96
N LEU A 714 -23.01 42.03 -13.47
CA LEU A 714 -24.25 42.56 -12.92
C LEU A 714 -25.47 42.06 -13.70
N THR A 715 -25.40 42.10 -15.03
CA THR A 715 -26.50 41.75 -15.92
C THR A 715 -26.20 40.39 -16.56
N TRP A 716 -27.02 39.40 -16.24
CA TRP A 716 -26.80 38.01 -16.67
C TRP A 716 -27.84 37.57 -17.71
N VAL A 717 -27.36 36.92 -18.76
CA VAL A 717 -28.18 36.26 -19.77
C VAL A 717 -28.12 34.76 -19.52
N LYS A 718 -29.25 34.17 -19.11
CA LYS A 718 -29.38 32.71 -18.91
C LYS A 718 -29.39 31.99 -20.26
N TYR A 719 -28.74 30.84 -20.31
CA TYR A 719 -28.78 29.98 -21.49
C TYR A 719 -30.20 29.42 -21.70
N GLU A 720 -30.68 29.49 -22.93
CA GLU A 720 -32.08 29.18 -23.24
C GLU A 720 -32.41 27.70 -23.00
N ASN A 721 -31.44 26.81 -23.20
CA ASN A 721 -31.60 25.35 -23.02
C ASN A 721 -31.18 24.87 -21.62
N ASN A 722 -31.21 25.74 -20.60
CA ASN A 722 -31.01 25.31 -19.22
C ASN A 722 -32.06 24.28 -18.77
N PRO A 723 -31.72 23.34 -17.86
CA PRO A 723 -30.42 23.18 -17.21
C PRO A 723 -29.37 22.47 -18.09
N VAL A 724 -28.09 22.80 -17.89
CA VAL A 724 -26.93 22.22 -18.60
C VAL A 724 -26.43 20.91 -17.97
N PHE A 725 -26.73 20.68 -16.70
CA PHE A 725 -26.37 19.44 -16.01
C PHE A 725 -27.45 19.08 -14.98
N SER A 726 -27.82 17.80 -14.92
CA SER A 726 -28.87 17.28 -14.03
C SER A 726 -28.52 15.85 -13.61
N GLY A 727 -29.09 15.41 -12.48
CA GLY A 727 -28.87 14.05 -11.96
C GLY A 727 -29.24 12.97 -12.98
N ASN A 728 -28.39 11.96 -13.13
CA ASN A 728 -28.65 10.85 -14.02
C ASN A 728 -29.42 9.76 -13.28
N LYS A 729 -30.68 9.55 -13.67
CA LYS A 729 -31.57 8.53 -13.08
C LYS A 729 -31.04 7.11 -13.17
N SER A 730 -30.11 6.81 -14.08
CA SER A 730 -29.47 5.49 -14.18
C SER A 730 -28.32 5.28 -13.19
N LEU A 731 -27.88 6.34 -12.50
CA LEU A 731 -26.76 6.28 -11.55
C LEU A 731 -27.29 6.45 -10.12
N GLU A 732 -27.34 5.34 -9.37
CA GLU A 732 -27.97 5.30 -8.03
C GLU A 732 -27.49 6.41 -7.09
N TRP A 733 -26.22 6.79 -7.16
CA TRP A 733 -25.60 7.75 -6.25
C TRP A 733 -25.97 9.22 -6.50
N GLU A 734 -26.48 9.54 -7.69
CA GLU A 734 -26.86 10.90 -8.11
C GLU A 734 -28.26 10.98 -8.75
N GLN A 735 -29.02 9.88 -8.68
CA GLN A 735 -30.29 9.71 -9.38
C GLN A 735 -31.35 10.77 -9.03
N GLU A 736 -31.27 11.38 -7.85
CA GLU A 736 -32.25 12.37 -7.43
C GLU A 736 -31.95 13.74 -8.04
N ARG A 737 -30.70 14.22 -7.89
CA ARG A 737 -30.27 15.58 -8.24
C ARG A 737 -28.76 15.62 -8.48
N ALA A 738 -28.34 16.56 -9.33
CA ALA A 738 -26.93 16.95 -9.43
C ALA A 738 -26.82 18.47 -9.44
N THR A 739 -26.01 19.03 -8.54
CA THR A 739 -26.03 20.47 -8.26
C THR A 739 -24.73 20.98 -7.64
N ALA A 740 -24.63 22.31 -7.45
CA ALA A 740 -23.58 23.04 -6.73
C ALA A 740 -22.18 22.60 -7.14
N CYS A 741 -21.76 23.09 -8.31
CA CYS A 741 -20.50 22.71 -8.92
C CYS A 741 -19.42 23.77 -8.79
N GLN A 742 -18.18 23.32 -9.03
CA GLN A 742 -17.07 24.14 -9.47
C GLN A 742 -16.69 23.69 -10.88
N VAL A 743 -16.33 24.64 -11.75
CA VAL A 743 -15.88 24.37 -13.13
C VAL A 743 -14.48 24.94 -13.37
N GLU A 744 -13.52 24.08 -13.67
CA GLU A 744 -12.13 24.44 -13.96
C GLU A 744 -11.78 24.16 -15.42
N LYS A 745 -10.97 25.04 -16.04
CA LYS A 745 -10.42 24.78 -17.39
C LYS A 745 -9.12 23.98 -17.25
N CYS A 746 -9.03 22.80 -17.88
CA CYS A 746 -7.83 21.96 -17.89
C CYS A 746 -7.73 21.20 -19.21
N GLY A 747 -6.56 21.23 -19.87
CA GLY A 747 -6.29 20.43 -21.07
C GLY A 747 -7.29 20.60 -22.24
N GLY A 748 -7.87 21.80 -22.41
CA GLY A 748 -8.92 22.05 -23.42
C GLY A 748 -10.28 21.46 -23.08
N TRP A 749 -10.53 21.20 -21.80
CA TRP A 749 -11.80 20.74 -21.24
C TRP A 749 -12.25 21.67 -20.11
N TYR A 750 -13.57 21.74 -19.93
CA TYR A 750 -14.19 22.22 -18.71
C TYR A 750 -14.42 21.01 -17.80
N LEU A 751 -13.74 20.96 -16.66
CA LEU A 751 -13.93 19.96 -15.61
C LEU A 751 -14.92 20.49 -14.59
N MET A 752 -16.05 19.80 -14.41
CA MET A 752 -17.05 20.11 -13.40
C MET A 752 -16.93 19.14 -12.23
N PHE A 753 -16.57 19.63 -11.05
CA PHE A 753 -16.77 18.93 -9.78
C PHE A 753 -18.15 19.27 -9.25
N TYR A 754 -19.00 18.28 -8.95
CA TYR A 754 -20.40 18.50 -8.59
C TYR A 754 -20.87 17.58 -7.47
N ILE A 755 -21.99 17.96 -6.83
CA ILE A 755 -22.67 17.11 -5.86
C ILE A 755 -23.70 16.25 -6.60
N GLY A 756 -23.69 14.95 -6.35
CA GLY A 756 -24.77 14.04 -6.70
C GLY A 756 -25.52 13.57 -5.46
N PHE A 757 -26.85 13.51 -5.56
CA PHE A 757 -27.74 13.08 -4.48
C PHE A 757 -28.39 11.73 -4.81
N LYS A 758 -28.14 10.74 -3.95
CA LYS A 758 -28.91 9.49 -3.92
C LYS A 758 -30.27 9.70 -3.27
N GLY A 759 -30.27 10.56 -2.26
CA GLY A 759 -31.41 11.02 -1.48
C GLY A 759 -31.07 12.42 -0.95
N ILE A 760 -32.07 13.25 -0.62
CA ILE A 760 -31.89 14.64 -0.16
C ILE A 760 -30.89 14.83 1.01
N HIS A 761 -30.66 13.79 1.82
CA HIS A 761 -29.69 13.80 2.92
C HIS A 761 -28.42 12.98 2.68
N LYS A 762 -28.25 12.39 1.49
CA LYS A 762 -27.14 11.52 1.10
C LYS A 762 -26.50 12.06 -0.18
N ALA A 763 -25.56 12.97 0.00
CA ALA A 763 -24.80 13.58 -1.09
C ALA A 763 -23.38 13.03 -1.15
N GLN A 764 -22.86 12.95 -2.37
CA GLN A 764 -21.52 12.49 -2.73
C GLN A 764 -20.96 13.42 -3.82
N ILE A 765 -19.65 13.38 -4.07
CA ILE A 765 -19.01 14.27 -5.05
C ILE A 765 -18.57 13.46 -6.26
N GLY A 766 -18.89 13.95 -7.44
CA GLY A 766 -18.42 13.43 -8.72
C GLY A 766 -17.66 14.48 -9.53
N VAL A 767 -17.04 14.04 -10.62
CA VAL A 767 -16.41 14.90 -11.62
C VAL A 767 -16.89 14.55 -13.04
N ALA A 768 -17.08 15.56 -13.89
CA ALA A 768 -17.46 15.42 -15.29
C ALA A 768 -16.63 16.36 -16.18
N ARG A 769 -16.51 16.08 -17.48
CA ARG A 769 -15.82 16.96 -18.44
C ARG A 769 -16.71 17.32 -19.62
N SER A 770 -16.55 18.52 -20.17
CA SER A 770 -17.22 18.97 -21.40
C SER A 770 -16.27 19.85 -22.23
N LYS A 771 -16.40 19.82 -23.56
CA LYS A 771 -15.59 20.66 -24.45
C LYS A 771 -15.99 22.13 -24.44
N ASP A 772 -17.28 22.42 -24.28
CA ASP A 772 -17.82 23.78 -24.31
C ASP A 772 -18.26 24.29 -22.93
N GLY A 773 -18.33 23.38 -21.93
CA GLY A 773 -18.82 23.67 -20.59
C GLY A 773 -20.34 23.86 -20.53
N ILE A 774 -21.08 23.49 -21.56
CA ILE A 774 -22.52 23.70 -21.67
C ILE A 774 -23.23 22.39 -22.04
N THR A 775 -22.69 21.62 -22.98
CA THR A 775 -23.31 20.41 -23.51
C THR A 775 -22.39 19.20 -23.39
N ASN A 776 -22.93 18.01 -23.65
CA ASN A 776 -22.17 16.76 -23.78
C ASN A 776 -21.23 16.48 -22.59
N TRP A 777 -21.73 16.67 -21.37
CA TRP A 777 -20.96 16.39 -20.16
C TRP A 777 -20.71 14.88 -19.99
N GLU A 778 -19.45 14.50 -20.06
CA GLU A 778 -18.94 13.15 -19.82
C GLU A 778 -18.68 12.98 -18.32
N ARG A 779 -19.44 12.12 -17.65
CA ARG A 779 -19.16 11.78 -16.24
C ARG A 779 -17.96 10.85 -16.16
N HIS A 780 -17.10 11.08 -15.17
CA HIS A 780 -16.00 10.16 -14.90
C HIS A 780 -16.52 8.76 -14.56
N PRO A 781 -15.96 7.68 -15.16
CA PRO A 781 -16.48 6.31 -15.03
C PRO A 781 -16.42 5.77 -13.60
N SER A 782 -15.48 6.26 -12.79
CA SER A 782 -15.33 5.86 -11.37
C SER A 782 -16.09 6.74 -10.38
N ASN A 783 -16.95 7.65 -10.84
CA ASN A 783 -17.78 8.44 -9.93
C ASN A 783 -18.64 7.55 -9.00
N PRO A 784 -18.91 7.98 -7.76
CA PRO A 784 -18.47 9.23 -7.14
C PRO A 784 -17.04 9.14 -6.61
N ILE A 785 -16.28 10.21 -6.79
CA ILE A 785 -14.87 10.36 -6.37
C ILE A 785 -14.71 10.58 -4.87
N ILE A 786 -15.75 11.05 -4.17
CA ILE A 786 -15.76 11.20 -2.71
C ILE A 786 -17.12 10.78 -2.15
N LYS A 787 -17.08 9.93 -1.12
CA LYS A 787 -18.24 9.35 -0.43
C LYS A 787 -18.15 9.60 1.08
N PRO A 788 -19.30 9.66 1.78
CA PRO A 788 -19.36 9.73 3.24
C PRO A 788 -18.59 8.59 3.91
N GLY A 789 -17.83 8.91 4.94
CA GLY A 789 -17.11 7.92 5.73
C GLY A 789 -17.98 7.29 6.82
N LYS A 790 -17.97 5.97 6.93
CA LYS A 790 -18.76 5.29 7.97
C LYS A 790 -18.27 5.71 9.36
N ASP A 791 -19.18 6.18 10.22
CA ASP A 791 -18.89 6.64 11.58
C ASP A 791 -17.86 7.79 11.67
N LYS A 792 -17.68 8.57 10.60
CA LYS A 792 -16.75 9.71 10.54
C LYS A 792 -17.46 11.07 10.68
N TRP A 793 -16.66 12.13 10.73
CA TRP A 793 -17.14 13.52 10.76
C TRP A 793 -17.94 13.92 9.52
N ASP A 794 -17.79 13.18 8.41
CA ASP A 794 -18.50 13.37 7.14
C ASP A 794 -19.51 12.26 6.83
N HIS A 795 -19.98 11.54 7.86
CA HIS A 795 -20.80 10.33 7.75
C HIS A 795 -22.11 10.46 6.97
N ASP A 796 -22.80 11.59 7.07
CA ASP A 796 -24.12 11.72 6.46
C ASP A 796 -24.02 12.08 4.98
N ALA A 797 -23.05 12.93 4.61
CA ALA A 797 -22.92 13.46 3.26
C ALA A 797 -21.58 14.17 3.02
N CYS A 798 -21.11 14.11 1.78
CA CYS A 798 -19.98 14.89 1.26
C CYS A 798 -20.45 15.77 0.11
N TYR A 799 -20.17 17.07 0.15
CA TYR A 799 -20.67 18.01 -0.85
C TYR A 799 -19.79 19.26 -0.98
N LYS A 800 -20.13 20.13 -1.96
CA LYS A 800 -19.55 21.47 -2.17
C LYS A 800 -18.04 21.41 -2.46
N PRO A 801 -17.64 20.73 -3.54
CA PRO A 801 -16.23 20.59 -3.90
C PRO A 801 -15.65 21.92 -4.37
N TYR A 802 -14.39 22.17 -4.01
CA TYR A 802 -13.56 23.19 -4.63
C TYR A 802 -12.13 22.68 -4.78
N ALA A 803 -11.65 22.59 -6.01
CA ALA A 803 -10.43 21.92 -6.42
C ALA A 803 -9.44 22.90 -7.05
N ILE A 804 -8.16 22.78 -6.69
CA ILE A 804 -7.06 23.51 -7.30
C ILE A 804 -5.96 22.50 -7.65
N PHE A 805 -5.44 22.58 -8.88
CA PHE A 805 -4.20 21.90 -9.24
C PHE A 805 -3.00 22.79 -8.86
N ASP A 806 -2.13 22.31 -7.98
CA ASP A 806 -1.00 23.11 -7.46
C ASP A 806 0.26 23.09 -8.35
N GLY A 807 0.17 22.43 -9.50
CA GLY A 807 1.26 22.15 -10.43
C GLY A 807 1.86 20.74 -10.28
N LYS A 808 1.47 19.99 -9.23
CA LYS A 808 1.91 18.61 -8.98
C LYS A 808 0.75 17.66 -8.66
N LYS A 809 -0.24 18.14 -7.92
CA LYS A 809 -1.39 17.38 -7.46
C LYS A 809 -2.62 18.27 -7.38
N TRP A 810 -3.80 17.66 -7.40
CA TRP A 810 -5.03 18.32 -7.03
C TRP A 810 -5.21 18.34 -5.52
N LEU A 811 -5.64 19.48 -5.01
CA LEU A 811 -6.24 19.64 -3.68
C LEU A 811 -7.71 19.92 -3.91
N LEU A 812 -8.60 19.09 -3.37
CA LEU A 812 -10.05 19.34 -3.41
C LEU A 812 -10.56 19.42 -1.98
N TRP A 813 -10.97 20.63 -1.60
CA TRP A 813 -11.65 20.87 -0.33
C TRP A 813 -13.14 20.60 -0.48
N TYR A 814 -13.74 19.99 0.53
CA TYR A 814 -15.14 19.61 0.52
C TYR A 814 -15.76 19.76 1.89
N ASN A 815 -17.09 19.84 1.92
CA ASN A 815 -17.85 19.78 3.16
C ASN A 815 -18.27 18.36 3.50
N GLY A 816 -18.01 17.98 4.74
CA GLY A 816 -18.53 16.77 5.35
C GLY A 816 -19.55 17.11 6.43
N ARG A 817 -20.67 16.38 6.43
CA ARG A 817 -21.74 16.53 7.44
C ARG A 817 -21.85 15.32 8.33
N ASN A 818 -21.99 15.59 9.63
CA ASN A 818 -22.47 14.62 10.61
C ASN A 818 -23.57 15.29 11.44
N LYS A 819 -24.78 14.75 11.36
CA LYS A 819 -26.03 15.34 11.85
C LYS A 819 -26.26 16.73 11.25
N THR A 820 -26.13 17.77 12.06
CA THR A 820 -26.36 19.17 11.69
C THR A 820 -25.07 19.97 11.53
N LEU A 821 -23.93 19.41 11.95
CA LEU A 821 -22.63 20.06 11.88
C LEU A 821 -21.98 19.77 10.52
N GLU A 822 -21.55 20.83 9.84
CA GLU A 822 -20.75 20.73 8.62
C GLU A 822 -19.38 21.33 8.87
N GLN A 823 -18.36 20.63 8.42
CA GLN A 823 -16.95 21.01 8.52
C GLN A 823 -16.30 20.92 7.14
N ILE A 824 -15.08 21.42 7.01
CA ILE A 824 -14.31 21.39 5.77
C ILE A 824 -13.19 20.35 5.91
N GLY A 825 -13.12 19.44 4.96
CA GLY A 825 -12.03 18.51 4.78
C GLY A 825 -11.32 18.76 3.46
N VAL A 826 -10.20 18.08 3.24
CA VAL A 826 -9.47 18.10 1.97
C VAL A 826 -9.17 16.68 1.50
N VAL A 827 -9.21 16.47 0.20
CA VAL A 827 -8.74 15.26 -0.48
C VAL A 827 -7.66 15.62 -1.49
N PHE A 828 -6.80 14.66 -1.81
CA PHE A 828 -5.70 14.83 -2.76
C PHE A 828 -5.78 13.84 -3.91
N HIS A 829 -5.33 14.26 -5.09
CA HIS A 829 -5.08 13.40 -6.24
C HIS A 829 -3.73 13.75 -6.87
N ASP A 830 -2.82 12.78 -7.00
CA ASP A 830 -1.50 13.01 -7.55
C ASP A 830 -1.56 13.14 -9.08
N GLY A 831 -0.88 14.14 -9.66
CA GLY A 831 -0.90 14.40 -11.09
C GLY A 831 -2.13 15.17 -11.58
N GLU A 832 -2.01 15.78 -12.75
CA GLU A 832 -3.07 16.60 -13.37
C GLU A 832 -4.19 15.74 -14.00
N ASP A 833 -3.83 14.60 -14.56
CA ASP A 833 -4.76 13.70 -15.24
C ASP A 833 -5.66 12.96 -14.25
N LEU A 834 -6.97 13.18 -14.37
CA LEU A 834 -7.99 12.58 -13.51
C LEU A 834 -8.50 11.22 -14.04
N GLY A 835 -7.98 10.71 -15.15
CA GLY A 835 -8.29 9.36 -15.66
C GLY A 835 -9.57 9.25 -16.50
N PHE A 836 -9.91 10.31 -17.23
CA PHE A 836 -11.12 10.38 -18.08
C PHE A 836 -10.99 9.81 -19.49
#